data_AF-A0A970K3U6-F1
#
_entry.id   AF-A0A970K3U6-F1
#
_cell.length_a   1.000
_cell.length_b   1.000
_cell.length_c   1.000
_cell.angle_alpha   90.00
_cell.angle_beta   90.00
_cell.angle_gamma   90.00
#
_symmetry.space_group_name_H-M   'P 1'
#
loop_
_entity.id
_entity.type
_entity.pdbx_description
1 polymer ?
#
loop_
_entity_poly.entity_id
_entity_poly.type
_entity_poly.pdbx_seq_one_letter_code
_entity_poly.pdbx_strand_id
1 'polypeptide(L)'
;MKQFVGRIKKTFVISIPLLVLLAISCNAGTFNELPYNNYNYTYWGEVAEAPAAYIYKTTIRLNRIDPKIQYPSDFLITPEGQIILSDSHANKIIAINNKLELIWELKEFEINGKTEGFKQPGSVFYKDGNLYVPDTLNFRILKFDSERKLVKVYNKPYIETMNGSDYDYLPERIAVDRAERIYVVAKNINQGLIVLDKDGTFKGFYGAPRVKPDMIQLIWRIFSTKEMIQKYGKFVPTEYNSIDIDDQDFIYCTTNTIGQSDLYNYTFSRRTDDQFAPVKRLNPAGTDVMLRTGIFPPVGDIRVPNSPLPGSPILATLLDRNKEAIIGFSSLVDVKVIDNGIFYVLDRKRSRVFAYDHEGNLLFIFGSFGSRSESFSDPAAIEVYRDEVYVLNSQDATIDVFRPSDYGSTLLEATRLYKSGKYGESEELWHKVLNMNSNFEQAYIMLGRVRLRENNYRQAMQFFKNGNDKSNYSKAFRLYRTQIIEDNFILIIFIIIICIFLIWAIKKLVDYLATLSNLCGRVFRRIKFAFYVCFHPFDGFYDLKYEKKGNLTTAVSILILSVITTILENTSTSYIFNYNNPKYVNILFITLTKLLPLIMFVIANWCLTTLMDGKGRFKDIFIFTCYAQMPIIMINLPMIFISHLLVSEEGTLYHTMFTISGIWSLALLAAGTMQTHDYTVKKTGITLALNTMGILVISFLCLFFVSIVEKMAQFVNVLLYELTLL
;
A
#
# COMPACT_ATOMS: atom_id res chain seq x y z
N MET A 1 36.50 -43.23 -22.18
CA MET A 1 35.37 -42.63 -21.43
C MET A 1 35.71 -42.19 -19.99
N LYS A 2 36.46 -42.97 -19.18
CA LYS A 2 36.83 -42.57 -17.80
C LYS A 2 37.83 -41.41 -17.69
N GLN A 3 38.73 -41.22 -18.68
CA GLN A 3 39.65 -40.07 -18.70
C GLN A 3 39.01 -38.75 -19.15
N PHE A 4 37.90 -38.79 -19.90
CA PHE A 4 37.19 -37.59 -20.39
C PHE A 4 36.34 -36.95 -19.29
N VAL A 5 35.73 -37.77 -18.42
CA VAL A 5 34.97 -37.32 -17.24
C VAL A 5 35.90 -36.77 -16.14
N GLY A 6 37.14 -37.25 -16.05
CA GLY A 6 38.14 -36.76 -15.11
C GLY A 6 38.68 -35.36 -15.42
N ARG A 7 38.82 -35.01 -16.71
CA ARG A 7 39.23 -33.67 -17.14
C ARG A 7 38.14 -32.62 -16.91
N ILE A 8 36.87 -32.94 -17.17
CA ILE A 8 35.74 -32.01 -16.98
C ILE A 8 35.56 -31.63 -15.49
N LYS A 9 35.83 -32.54 -14.54
CA LYS A 9 35.77 -32.23 -13.11
C LYS A 9 36.88 -31.30 -12.61
N LYS A 10 38.08 -31.32 -13.21
CA LYS A 10 39.17 -30.41 -12.81
C LYS A 10 39.03 -29.02 -13.42
N THR A 11 38.47 -28.88 -14.63
CA THR A 11 38.25 -27.58 -15.26
C THR A 11 37.05 -26.82 -14.67
N PHE A 12 36.03 -27.52 -14.14
CA PHE A 12 34.88 -26.91 -13.44
C PHE A 12 35.18 -26.48 -12.00
N VAL A 13 36.11 -27.17 -11.32
CA VAL A 13 36.46 -26.86 -9.91
C VAL A 13 37.43 -25.68 -9.80
N ILE A 14 38.15 -25.32 -10.86
CA ILE A 14 39.07 -24.17 -10.90
C ILE A 14 38.42 -22.91 -11.50
N SER A 15 37.36 -23.05 -12.31
CA SER A 15 36.68 -21.91 -12.95
C SER A 15 35.69 -21.19 -12.02
N ILE A 16 35.07 -21.89 -11.07
CA ILE A 16 34.13 -21.28 -10.10
C ILE A 16 34.83 -20.35 -9.09
N PRO A 17 35.98 -20.72 -8.49
CA PRO A 17 36.72 -19.80 -7.61
C PRO A 17 37.29 -18.59 -8.36
N LEU A 18 37.72 -18.75 -9.63
CA LEU A 18 38.28 -17.66 -10.43
C LEU A 18 37.21 -16.64 -10.88
N LEU A 19 35.97 -17.10 -11.15
CA LEU A 19 34.80 -16.24 -11.38
C LEU A 19 34.35 -15.51 -10.11
N VAL A 20 34.49 -16.15 -8.94
CA VAL A 20 34.23 -15.51 -7.64
C VAL A 20 35.31 -14.49 -7.29
N LEU A 21 36.58 -14.71 -7.65
CA LEU A 21 37.68 -13.76 -7.44
C LEU A 21 37.66 -12.56 -8.43
N LEU A 22 37.20 -12.77 -9.67
CA LEU A 22 36.98 -11.69 -10.65
C LEU A 22 35.73 -10.84 -10.31
N ALA A 23 34.74 -11.39 -9.62
CA ALA A 23 33.59 -10.63 -9.09
C ALA A 23 33.97 -9.70 -7.92
N ILE A 24 35.13 -9.90 -7.27
CA ILE A 24 35.58 -9.13 -6.11
C ILE A 24 36.42 -7.88 -6.51
N SER A 25 36.78 -7.73 -7.79
CA SER A 25 37.65 -6.62 -8.25
C SER A 25 36.94 -5.51 -9.05
N CYS A 26 35.60 -5.47 -9.02
CA CYS A 26 34.90 -4.24 -9.40
C CYS A 26 35.04 -3.23 -8.26
N ASN A 27 36.09 -2.39 -8.34
CA ASN A 27 36.11 -1.13 -7.61
C ASN A 27 34.83 -0.37 -7.97
N ALA A 28 33.93 -0.25 -7.00
CA ALA A 28 32.89 0.75 -7.04
C ALA A 28 33.60 2.08 -7.25
N GLY A 29 33.43 2.68 -8.42
CA GLY A 29 33.70 4.10 -8.57
C GLY A 29 32.99 4.79 -7.43
N THR A 30 33.68 5.69 -6.74
CA THR A 30 33.08 6.59 -5.76
C THR A 30 31.98 7.38 -6.46
N PHE A 31 30.76 6.85 -6.44
CA PHE A 31 29.59 7.64 -6.65
C PHE A 31 29.59 8.67 -5.54
N ASN A 32 29.54 9.95 -5.91
CA ASN A 32 29.15 10.99 -4.97
C ASN A 32 27.72 10.65 -4.53
N GLU A 33 27.58 9.86 -3.45
CA GLU A 33 26.33 9.68 -2.74
C GLU A 33 25.87 11.09 -2.33
N LEU A 34 24.84 11.59 -3.00
CA LEU A 34 24.08 12.68 -2.46
C LEU A 34 23.59 12.23 -1.07
N PRO A 35 23.65 13.08 -0.04
CA PRO A 35 23.44 12.71 1.37
C PRO A 35 22.00 12.26 1.70
N TYR A 36 21.12 12.16 0.69
CA TYR A 36 19.76 11.67 0.80
C TYR A 36 19.56 10.51 -0.18
N ASN A 37 19.07 9.37 0.33
CA ASN A 37 18.42 8.41 -0.54
C ASN A 37 17.11 9.05 -1.01
N ASN A 38 17.10 9.59 -2.23
CA ASN A 38 15.90 10.03 -2.91
C ASN A 38 15.26 8.81 -3.56
N TYR A 39 13.98 8.61 -3.30
CA TYR A 39 13.31 7.40 -3.73
C TYR A 39 11.81 7.65 -3.93
N ASN A 40 11.18 6.73 -4.65
CA ASN A 40 9.75 6.56 -4.75
C ASN A 40 9.38 5.13 -4.35
N TYR A 41 8.09 4.80 -4.37
CA TYR A 41 7.63 3.44 -4.14
C TYR A 41 7.10 2.82 -5.44
N THR A 42 7.46 1.56 -5.66
CA THR A 42 6.79 0.71 -6.64
C THR A 42 5.39 0.36 -6.16
N TYR A 43 4.56 -0.21 -7.04
CA TYR A 43 3.27 -0.80 -6.71
C TYR A 43 3.32 -1.74 -5.50
N TRP A 44 4.40 -2.49 -5.34
CA TRP A 44 4.57 -3.45 -4.25
C TRP A 44 5.00 -2.81 -2.93
N GLY A 45 5.20 -1.49 -2.90
CA GLY A 45 5.69 -0.76 -1.72
C GLY A 45 7.20 -0.86 -1.53
N GLU A 46 7.91 -1.43 -2.51
CA GLU A 46 9.37 -1.48 -2.50
C GLU A 46 9.94 -0.09 -2.85
N VAL A 47 11.05 0.27 -2.19
CA VAL A 47 11.80 1.49 -2.48
C VAL A 47 12.43 1.37 -3.87
N ALA A 48 12.18 2.36 -4.71
CA ALA A 48 12.81 2.53 -6.01
C ALA A 48 13.59 3.85 -6.01
N GLU A 49 14.88 3.78 -6.30
CA GLU A 49 15.73 4.98 -6.36
C GLU A 49 15.18 5.98 -7.38
N ALA A 50 15.27 7.26 -7.01
CA ALA A 50 14.79 8.37 -7.81
C ALA A 50 15.81 9.52 -7.77
N PRO A 51 15.91 10.35 -8.82
CA PRO A 51 16.65 11.60 -8.76
C PRO A 51 16.08 12.53 -7.69
N ALA A 52 16.94 13.39 -7.11
CA ALA A 52 16.50 14.41 -6.18
C ALA A 52 15.55 15.41 -6.87
N ALA A 53 14.31 15.52 -6.40
CA ALA A 53 13.37 16.53 -6.90
C ALA A 53 13.72 17.94 -6.39
N TYR A 54 14.30 18.02 -5.20
CA TYR A 54 14.74 19.25 -4.57
C TYR A 54 16.21 19.15 -4.17
N ILE A 55 16.93 20.27 -4.30
CA ILE A 55 18.33 20.40 -3.94
C ILE A 55 18.44 21.49 -2.89
N TYR A 56 19.25 21.23 -1.86
CA TYR A 56 19.56 22.20 -0.82
C TYR A 56 20.15 23.48 -1.43
N LYS A 57 19.63 24.64 -1.02
CA LYS A 57 20.07 25.96 -1.48
C LYS A 57 20.85 26.69 -0.39
N THR A 58 20.27 26.83 0.80
CA THR A 58 20.89 27.55 1.93
C THR A 58 20.11 27.31 3.22
N THR A 59 20.71 27.67 4.36
CA THR A 59 20.05 27.75 5.67
C THR A 59 20.01 29.19 6.16
N ILE A 60 18.83 29.67 6.52
CA ILE A 60 18.60 30.95 7.19
C ILE A 60 18.67 30.70 8.70
N ARG A 61 19.67 31.27 9.38
CA ARG A 61 19.79 31.17 10.84
C ARG A 61 19.06 32.33 11.50
N LEU A 62 17.89 32.05 12.08
CA LEU A 62 17.00 33.07 12.63
C LEU A 62 17.64 33.76 13.83
N ASN A 63 18.35 33.01 14.68
CA ASN A 63 19.10 33.55 15.81
C ASN A 63 20.22 34.55 15.46
N ARG A 64 20.68 34.59 14.20
CA ARG A 64 21.63 35.61 13.72
C ARG A 64 20.95 36.92 13.34
N ILE A 65 19.68 36.84 12.95
CA ILE A 65 18.84 38.00 12.61
C ILE A 65 18.33 38.61 13.92
N ASP A 66 17.85 37.77 14.83
CA ASP A 66 17.48 38.17 16.17
C ASP A 66 17.89 37.10 17.20
N PRO A 67 18.89 37.39 18.06
CA PRO A 67 19.38 36.46 19.07
C PRO A 67 18.35 35.99 20.10
N LYS A 68 17.19 36.65 20.20
CA LYS A 68 16.11 36.27 21.12
C LYS A 68 15.22 35.15 20.56
N ILE A 69 15.36 34.79 19.29
CA ILE A 69 14.62 33.66 18.71
C ILE A 69 15.19 32.37 19.28
N GLN A 70 14.33 31.54 19.84
CA GLN A 70 14.73 30.30 20.50
C GLN A 70 13.97 29.09 19.97
N TYR A 71 12.63 29.12 20.02
CA TYR A 71 11.79 28.01 19.57
C TYR A 71 10.68 28.54 18.68
N PRO A 72 11.02 28.95 17.43
CA PRO A 72 10.02 29.33 16.46
C PRO A 72 9.05 28.18 16.22
N SER A 73 7.75 28.46 16.35
CA SER A 73 6.69 27.46 16.27
C SER A 73 6.14 27.32 14.86
N ASP A 74 6.11 28.40 14.10
CA ASP A 74 5.48 28.47 12.78
C ASP A 74 5.97 29.69 12.00
N PHE A 75 5.80 29.67 10.67
CA PHE A 75 6.10 30.81 9.83
C PHE A 75 5.26 30.77 8.55
N LEU A 76 5.13 31.93 7.89
CA LEU A 76 4.56 32.03 6.55
C LEU A 76 5.41 32.94 5.66
N ILE A 77 5.24 32.81 4.35
CA ILE A 77 5.83 33.72 3.37
C ILE A 77 4.71 34.49 2.67
N THR A 78 4.74 35.83 2.73
CA THR A 78 3.74 36.66 2.05
C THR A 78 3.94 36.64 0.53
N PRO A 79 2.93 37.04 -0.28
CA PRO A 79 3.10 37.15 -1.74
C PRO A 79 4.30 38.02 -2.17
N GLU A 80 4.63 39.05 -1.38
CA GLU A 80 5.77 39.95 -1.59
C GLU A 80 7.12 39.30 -1.23
N GLY A 81 7.11 38.13 -0.58
CA GLY A 81 8.28 37.37 -0.16
C GLY A 81 8.74 37.65 1.27
N GLN A 82 7.96 38.40 2.07
CA GLN A 82 8.29 38.64 3.48
C GLN A 82 8.07 37.38 4.31
N ILE A 83 9.03 37.04 5.17
CA ILE A 83 8.91 35.92 6.10
C ILE A 83 8.33 36.45 7.40
N ILE A 84 7.14 35.99 7.79
CA ILE A 84 6.53 36.29 9.09
C ILE A 84 6.69 35.05 9.96
N LEU A 85 7.26 35.20 11.15
CA LEU A 85 7.62 34.11 12.05
C LEU A 85 6.91 34.27 13.40
N SER A 86 6.38 33.16 13.93
CA SER A 86 5.89 33.05 15.29
C SER A 86 6.94 32.38 16.18
N ASP A 87 7.28 32.99 17.31
CA ASP A 87 8.10 32.36 18.34
C ASP A 87 7.28 32.16 19.62
N SER A 88 6.86 30.92 19.81
CA SER A 88 6.07 30.50 20.96
C SER A 88 6.81 30.64 22.29
N HIS A 89 8.15 30.60 22.30
CA HIS A 89 8.94 30.72 23.52
C HIS A 89 9.24 32.18 23.86
N ALA A 90 9.64 32.96 22.86
CA ALA A 90 9.92 34.39 23.03
C ALA A 90 8.64 35.25 23.13
N ASN A 91 7.46 34.63 22.93
CA ASN A 91 6.14 35.26 22.99
C ASN A 91 6.03 36.47 22.07
N LYS A 92 6.44 36.30 20.80
CA LYS A 92 6.47 37.40 19.84
C LYS A 92 6.30 36.90 18.40
N ILE A 93 5.90 37.84 17.54
CA ILE A 93 5.84 37.67 16.09
C ILE A 93 6.81 38.67 15.46
N ILE A 94 7.55 38.24 14.43
CA ILE A 94 8.46 39.12 13.69
C ILE A 94 8.26 38.99 12.20
N ALA A 95 8.65 40.01 11.44
CA ALA A 95 8.78 39.90 9.99
C ALA A 95 10.18 40.27 9.51
N ILE A 96 10.64 39.52 8.52
CA ILE A 96 11.96 39.62 7.92
C ILE A 96 11.78 39.78 6.41
N ASN A 97 12.57 40.64 5.79
CA ASN A 97 12.55 40.84 4.34
C ASN A 97 13.42 39.81 3.59
N ASN A 98 13.39 39.87 2.26
CA ASN A 98 14.13 38.95 1.39
C ASN A 98 15.66 39.12 1.49
N LYS A 99 16.16 40.19 2.12
CA LYS A 99 17.57 40.43 2.43
C LYS A 99 17.97 39.94 3.83
N LEU A 100 17.06 39.26 4.54
CA LEU A 100 17.24 38.77 5.91
C LEU A 100 17.37 39.90 6.95
N GLU A 101 16.77 41.06 6.68
CA GLU A 101 16.72 42.19 7.62
C GLU A 101 15.37 42.20 8.35
N LEU A 102 15.40 42.43 9.66
CA LEU A 102 14.19 42.58 10.48
C LEU A 102 13.42 43.84 10.05
N ILE A 103 12.15 43.68 9.69
CA ILE A 103 11.25 44.76 9.29
C ILE A 103 10.52 45.33 10.51
N TRP A 104 9.91 44.43 11.31
CA TRP A 104 9.16 44.79 12.50
C TRP A 104 9.11 43.63 13.50
N GLU A 105 8.89 43.97 14.77
CA GLU A 105 8.64 43.04 15.88
C GLU A 105 7.32 43.43 16.55
N LEU A 106 6.48 42.43 16.82
CA LEU A 106 5.23 42.56 17.55
C LEU A 106 5.28 41.65 18.79
N LYS A 107 5.34 42.28 19.96
CA LYS A 107 5.40 41.59 21.27
C LYS A 107 4.27 42.02 22.21
N GLU A 108 3.95 43.30 22.17
CA GLU A 108 2.94 43.94 23.01
C GLU A 108 1.99 44.76 22.14
N PHE A 109 0.74 44.88 22.59
CA PHE A 109 -0.33 45.60 21.92
C PHE A 109 -1.35 46.08 22.96
N GLU A 110 -2.17 47.05 22.58
CA GLU A 110 -3.15 47.66 23.47
C GLU A 110 -4.52 46.99 23.33
N ILE A 111 -5.10 46.55 24.45
CA ILE A 111 -6.48 46.07 24.56
C ILE A 111 -7.20 46.89 25.62
N ASN A 112 -8.23 47.63 25.23
CA ASN A 112 -9.06 48.43 26.14
C ASN A 112 -8.25 49.37 27.08
N GLY A 113 -7.20 50.02 26.57
CA GLY A 113 -6.34 50.91 27.37
C GLY A 113 -5.25 50.22 28.19
N LYS A 114 -5.13 48.88 28.10
CA LYS A 114 -4.11 48.09 28.81
C LYS A 114 -3.14 47.46 27.83
N THR A 115 -1.85 47.59 28.10
CA THR A 115 -0.81 46.87 27.37
C THR A 115 -0.84 45.38 27.76
N GLU A 116 -0.99 44.53 26.76
CA GLU A 116 -0.91 43.08 26.88
C GLU A 116 0.08 42.52 25.86
N GLY A 117 0.55 41.29 26.07
CA GLY A 117 1.43 40.58 25.15
C GLY A 117 0.95 39.15 24.90
N PHE A 118 1.64 38.47 24.00
CA PHE A 118 1.35 37.07 23.69
C PHE A 118 1.76 36.13 24.82
N LYS A 119 1.17 34.94 24.83
CA LYS A 119 1.55 33.81 25.67
C LYS A 119 1.46 32.52 24.86
N GLN A 120 2.62 32.04 24.43
CA GLN A 120 2.80 30.95 23.48
C GLN A 120 1.97 31.13 22.20
N PRO A 121 2.24 32.16 21.38
CA PRO A 121 1.57 32.28 20.10
C PRO A 121 1.79 31.02 19.24
N GLY A 122 0.71 30.56 18.60
CA GLY A 122 0.72 29.37 17.75
C GLY A 122 1.20 29.72 16.33
N SER A 123 0.34 29.52 15.33
CA SER A 123 0.61 29.83 13.93
C SER A 123 0.59 31.32 13.61
N VAL A 124 1.04 31.66 12.41
CA VAL A 124 0.72 32.95 11.78
C VAL A 124 -0.13 32.69 10.55
N PHE A 125 -1.16 33.52 10.31
CA PHE A 125 -1.95 33.45 9.08
C PHE A 125 -2.13 34.85 8.51
N TYR A 126 -1.79 35.03 7.24
CA TYR A 126 -1.79 36.33 6.57
C TYR A 126 -2.75 36.33 5.38
N LYS A 127 -3.67 37.30 5.35
CA LYS A 127 -4.62 37.45 4.26
C LYS A 127 -5.09 38.89 4.12
N ASP A 128 -5.06 39.41 2.90
CA ASP A 128 -5.55 40.75 2.55
C ASP A 128 -5.02 41.86 3.48
N GLY A 129 -3.71 41.83 3.79
CA GLY A 129 -3.07 42.78 4.71
C GLY A 129 -3.21 42.45 6.20
N ASN A 130 -4.19 41.61 6.56
CA ASN A 130 -4.48 41.24 7.94
C ASN A 130 -3.63 40.06 8.39
N LEU A 131 -3.14 40.12 9.62
CA LEU A 131 -2.47 39.02 10.29
C LEU A 131 -3.35 38.49 11.41
N TYR A 132 -3.55 37.18 11.42
CA TYR A 132 -4.25 36.46 12.46
C TYR A 132 -3.25 35.63 13.25
N VAL A 133 -3.31 35.72 14.57
CA VAL A 133 -2.40 35.02 15.49
C VAL A 133 -3.23 34.35 16.59
N PRO A 134 -3.22 33.02 16.71
CA PRO A 134 -3.75 32.33 17.87
C PRO A 134 -2.79 32.52 19.05
N ASP A 135 -3.30 33.10 20.13
CA ASP A 135 -2.57 33.37 21.37
C ASP A 135 -2.90 32.25 22.37
N THR A 136 -2.24 31.11 22.19
CA THR A 136 -2.65 29.77 22.68
C THR A 136 -2.98 29.76 24.17
N LEU A 137 -2.08 30.25 25.04
CA LEU A 137 -2.25 30.19 26.49
C LEU A 137 -3.02 31.40 27.07
N ASN A 138 -3.42 32.34 26.23
CA ASN A 138 -4.41 33.37 26.56
C ASN A 138 -5.80 33.03 25.97
N PHE A 139 -5.95 31.86 25.35
CA PHE A 139 -7.23 31.30 24.90
C PHE A 139 -8.01 32.22 23.94
N ARG A 140 -7.30 32.88 23.02
CA ARG A 140 -7.87 33.86 22.08
C ARG A 140 -7.17 33.84 20.73
N ILE A 141 -7.80 34.45 19.73
CA ILE A 141 -7.19 34.75 18.43
C ILE A 141 -7.21 36.26 18.23
N LEU A 142 -6.12 36.82 17.70
CA LEU A 142 -5.92 38.25 17.51
C LEU A 142 -5.82 38.55 16.02
N LYS A 143 -6.55 39.58 15.54
CA LYS A 143 -6.46 40.11 14.17
C LYS A 143 -5.79 41.47 14.20
N PHE A 144 -4.70 41.62 13.46
CA PHE A 144 -3.96 42.86 13.26
C PHE A 144 -4.09 43.33 11.82
N ASP A 145 -4.15 44.64 11.60
CA ASP A 145 -4.17 45.24 10.25
C ASP A 145 -2.76 45.29 9.63
N SER A 146 -2.66 45.92 8.45
CA SER A 146 -1.41 46.12 7.71
C SER A 146 -0.33 46.83 8.54
N GLU A 147 -0.73 47.75 9.42
CA GLU A 147 0.15 48.56 10.28
C GLU A 147 0.47 47.87 11.63
N ARG A 148 0.05 46.60 11.79
CA ARG A 148 0.19 45.81 13.03
C ARG A 148 -0.60 46.38 14.20
N LYS A 149 -1.62 47.20 13.96
CA LYS A 149 -2.54 47.64 15.00
C LYS A 149 -3.60 46.57 15.22
N LEU A 150 -3.93 46.31 16.49
CA LEU A 150 -4.95 45.33 16.84
C LEU A 150 -6.34 45.82 16.38
N VAL A 151 -6.99 45.00 15.56
CA VAL A 151 -8.32 45.27 14.98
C VAL A 151 -9.41 44.53 15.75
N LYS A 152 -9.18 43.25 16.07
CA LYS A 152 -10.20 42.40 16.69
C LYS A 152 -9.58 41.33 17.58
N VAL A 153 -10.28 41.02 18.67
CA VAL A 153 -9.98 39.91 19.57
C VAL A 153 -11.13 38.91 19.51
N TYR A 154 -10.82 37.67 19.12
CA TYR A 154 -11.75 36.56 19.16
C TYR A 154 -11.48 35.75 20.43
N ASN A 155 -12.33 35.94 21.44
CA ASN A 155 -12.23 35.21 22.70
C ASN A 155 -12.64 33.74 22.54
N LYS A 156 -12.37 32.94 23.56
CA LYS A 156 -12.85 31.57 23.69
C LYS A 156 -14.34 31.45 23.31
N PRO A 157 -14.69 30.60 22.32
CA PRO A 157 -16.07 30.46 21.90
C PRO A 157 -16.88 29.66 22.92
N TYR A 158 -18.17 29.98 23.05
CA TYR A 158 -19.13 29.16 23.78
C TYR A 158 -19.56 27.97 22.90
N ILE A 159 -19.39 26.74 23.41
CA ILE A 159 -19.73 25.51 22.70
C ILE A 159 -20.61 24.63 23.61
N GLU A 160 -21.91 24.62 23.35
CA GLU A 160 -22.90 23.89 24.17
C GLU A 160 -22.55 22.40 24.32
N THR A 161 -22.11 21.75 23.23
CA THR A 161 -21.72 20.33 23.21
C THR A 161 -20.45 20.01 24.00
N MET A 162 -19.71 21.02 24.48
CA MET A 162 -18.49 20.89 25.28
C MET A 162 -18.65 21.57 26.65
N ASN A 163 -19.83 21.41 27.28
CA ASN A 163 -20.16 22.03 28.57
C ASN A 163 -20.05 23.57 28.56
N GLY A 164 -20.40 24.20 27.44
CA GLY A 164 -20.41 25.65 27.29
C GLY A 164 -19.01 26.25 27.20
N SER A 165 -18.49 26.73 28.34
CA SER A 165 -17.16 27.35 28.45
C SER A 165 -16.19 26.53 29.30
N ASP A 166 -16.58 25.36 29.77
CA ASP A 166 -15.79 24.50 30.67
C ASP A 166 -15.00 23.42 29.88
N TYR A 167 -14.12 23.88 28.99
CA TYR A 167 -13.20 23.05 28.21
C TYR A 167 -11.88 23.80 27.95
N ASP A 168 -10.77 23.13 27.71
CA ASP A 168 -9.51 23.80 27.39
C ASP A 168 -9.52 24.29 25.93
N TYR A 169 -9.53 25.60 25.71
CA TYR A 169 -9.46 26.19 24.37
C TYR A 169 -8.05 26.67 24.05
N LEU A 170 -7.25 25.80 23.45
CA LEU A 170 -5.85 26.03 23.12
C LEU A 170 -5.70 26.13 21.59
N PRO A 171 -6.02 27.28 20.96
CA PRO A 171 -5.91 27.42 19.51
C PRO A 171 -4.42 27.40 19.10
N GLU A 172 -4.04 26.51 18.18
CA GLU A 172 -2.66 26.35 17.74
C GLU A 172 -2.45 26.80 16.29
N ARG A 173 -3.35 26.40 15.38
CA ARG A 173 -3.26 26.77 13.96
C ARG A 173 -4.60 27.24 13.41
N ILE A 174 -4.57 28.15 12.44
CA ILE A 174 -5.77 28.73 11.85
C ILE A 174 -5.66 28.91 10.34
N ALA A 175 -6.82 28.87 9.68
CA ALA A 175 -6.99 29.33 8.30
C ALA A 175 -8.25 30.18 8.18
N VAL A 176 -8.25 31.16 7.28
CA VAL A 176 -9.39 32.07 7.06
C VAL A 176 -9.82 32.06 5.60
N ASP A 177 -11.09 31.75 5.35
CA ASP A 177 -11.65 31.69 4.00
C ASP A 177 -12.07 33.07 3.46
N ARG A 178 -12.55 33.12 2.21
CA ARG A 178 -12.97 34.39 1.57
C ARG A 178 -14.18 35.06 2.25
N ALA A 179 -14.95 34.33 3.07
CA ALA A 179 -16.09 34.84 3.82
C ALA A 179 -15.73 35.26 5.26
N GLU A 180 -14.44 35.35 5.58
CA GLU A 180 -13.90 35.62 6.93
C GLU A 180 -14.35 34.60 7.99
N ARG A 181 -14.66 33.37 7.59
CA ARG A 181 -14.80 32.25 8.54
C ARG A 181 -13.42 31.80 8.97
N ILE A 182 -13.25 31.62 10.28
CA ILE A 182 -11.98 31.21 10.89
C ILE A 182 -12.08 29.74 11.25
N TYR A 183 -11.22 28.93 10.67
CA TYR A 183 -11.09 27.51 10.94
C TYR A 183 -9.92 27.33 11.91
N VAL A 184 -10.18 26.69 13.05
CA VAL A 184 -9.23 26.62 14.16
C VAL A 184 -8.91 25.16 14.47
N VAL A 185 -7.63 24.83 14.41
CA VAL A 185 -7.06 23.65 15.05
C VAL A 185 -6.73 24.03 16.49
N ALA A 186 -7.33 23.32 17.44
CA ALA A 186 -7.10 23.53 18.86
C ALA A 186 -6.71 22.22 19.54
N LYS A 187 -5.73 22.30 20.45
CA LYS A 187 -5.21 21.13 21.18
C LYS A 187 -6.29 20.51 22.06
N ASN A 188 -6.28 19.19 22.16
CA ASN A 188 -7.24 18.37 22.89
C ASN A 188 -8.68 18.44 22.34
N ILE A 189 -8.90 19.05 21.16
CA ILE A 189 -10.21 19.07 20.49
C ILE A 189 -10.23 18.00 19.42
N ASN A 190 -11.02 16.96 19.65
CA ASN A 190 -11.05 15.78 18.80
C ASN A 190 -12.25 15.71 17.84
N GLN A 191 -13.10 16.75 17.84
CA GLN A 191 -14.30 16.84 17.02
C GLN A 191 -14.03 17.44 15.62
N GLY A 192 -12.77 17.58 15.21
CA GLY A 192 -12.36 18.25 13.98
C GLY A 192 -12.02 19.72 14.23
N LEU A 193 -12.18 20.56 13.19
CA LEU A 193 -11.86 22.00 13.27
C LEU A 193 -13.01 22.76 13.92
N ILE A 194 -12.69 23.73 14.78
CA ILE A 194 -13.66 24.71 15.29
C ILE A 194 -13.87 25.76 14.19
N VAL A 195 -15.14 26.04 13.83
CA VAL A 195 -15.46 27.09 12.86
C VAL A 195 -16.07 28.28 13.58
N LEU A 196 -15.45 29.44 13.40
CA LEU A 196 -15.96 30.74 13.86
C LEU A 196 -16.40 31.57 12.65
N ASP A 197 -17.44 32.38 12.81
CA ASP A 197 -17.73 33.43 11.84
C ASP A 197 -16.79 34.64 12.00
N LYS A 198 -16.97 35.64 11.14
CA LYS A 198 -16.27 36.92 11.18
C LYS A 198 -16.36 37.66 12.52
N ASP A 199 -17.31 37.29 13.39
CA ASP A 199 -17.55 37.89 14.69
C ASP A 199 -17.00 37.05 15.85
N GLY A 200 -16.42 35.88 15.57
CA GLY A 200 -15.90 34.96 16.58
C GLY A 200 -16.96 34.04 17.16
N THR A 201 -18.17 34.01 16.59
CA THR A 201 -19.25 33.14 17.06
C THR A 201 -19.06 31.75 16.50
N PHE A 202 -19.10 30.74 17.36
CA PHE A 202 -19.04 29.34 16.96
C PHE A 202 -20.19 28.95 16.04
N LYS A 203 -19.87 28.26 14.94
CA LYS A 203 -20.85 27.73 13.97
C LYS A 203 -20.96 26.22 13.96
N GLY A 204 -19.96 25.51 14.47
CA GLY A 204 -19.94 24.05 14.47
C GLY A 204 -18.54 23.49 14.30
N PHE A 205 -18.48 22.16 14.32
CA PHE A 205 -17.27 21.42 13.99
C PHE A 205 -17.24 21.05 12.52
N TYR A 206 -16.03 20.99 11.96
CA TYR A 206 -15.81 20.79 10.54
C TYR A 206 -14.77 19.72 10.29
N GLY A 207 -15.02 18.85 9.31
CA GLY A 207 -14.12 17.73 9.02
C GLY A 207 -14.13 16.61 10.07
N ALA A 208 -15.14 16.53 10.95
CA ALA A 208 -15.28 15.42 11.88
C ALA A 208 -15.48 14.10 11.11
N PRO A 209 -14.73 13.02 11.40
CA PRO A 209 -14.89 11.74 10.70
C PRO A 209 -16.29 11.18 10.94
N ARG A 210 -16.96 10.74 9.87
CA ARG A 210 -18.24 10.05 9.98
C ARG A 210 -17.99 8.59 10.35
N VAL A 211 -18.55 8.13 11.46
CA VAL A 211 -18.45 6.72 11.85
C VAL A 211 -19.27 5.88 10.87
N LYS A 212 -18.59 5.14 9.99
CA LYS A 212 -19.22 4.04 9.26
C LYS A 212 -19.22 2.82 10.18
N PRO A 213 -20.39 2.25 10.52
CA PRO A 213 -20.43 1.04 11.33
C PRO A 213 -19.79 -0.11 10.55
N ASP A 214 -18.85 -0.79 11.18
CA ASP A 214 -18.24 -2.00 10.61
C ASP A 214 -19.28 -3.14 10.59
N MET A 215 -19.22 -4.02 9.59
CA MET A 215 -20.13 -5.17 9.45
C MET A 215 -20.00 -6.13 10.64
N ILE A 216 -18.78 -6.29 11.16
CA ILE A 216 -18.53 -7.07 12.37
C ILE A 216 -19.09 -6.37 13.60
N GLN A 217 -19.05 -5.03 13.68
CA GLN A 217 -19.71 -4.27 14.75
C GLN A 217 -21.23 -4.39 14.69
N LEU A 218 -21.83 -4.42 13.49
CA LEU A 218 -23.26 -4.66 13.32
C LEU A 218 -23.66 -6.06 13.83
N ILE A 219 -22.84 -7.08 13.56
CA ILE A 219 -23.04 -8.44 14.09
C ILE A 219 -22.86 -8.46 15.62
N TRP A 220 -21.79 -7.88 16.16
CA TRP A 220 -21.58 -7.79 17.61
C TRP A 220 -22.70 -7.03 18.30
N ARG A 221 -23.27 -6.01 17.67
CA ARG A 221 -24.41 -5.24 18.21
C ARG A 221 -25.67 -6.09 18.38
N ILE A 222 -25.85 -7.14 17.57
CA ILE A 222 -26.95 -8.10 17.73
C ILE A 222 -26.75 -8.94 19.01
N PHE A 223 -25.51 -9.26 19.37
CA PHE A 223 -25.17 -10.12 20.51
C PHE A 223 -24.69 -9.37 21.77
N SER A 224 -24.54 -8.04 21.72
CA SER A 224 -24.00 -7.23 22.82
C SER A 224 -25.09 -6.63 23.72
N THR A 225 -24.83 -6.55 25.02
CA THR A 225 -25.71 -5.83 25.96
C THR A 225 -25.62 -4.31 25.75
N LYS A 226 -26.64 -3.56 26.22
CA LYS A 226 -26.65 -2.09 26.13
C LYS A 226 -25.42 -1.45 26.81
N GLU A 227 -24.90 -2.04 27.90
CA GLU A 227 -23.67 -1.55 28.54
C GLU A 227 -22.40 -1.90 27.75
N MET A 228 -22.33 -3.06 27.08
CA MET A 228 -21.20 -3.39 26.19
C MET A 228 -21.18 -2.45 24.97
N ILE A 229 -22.33 -2.17 24.36
CA ILE A 229 -22.44 -1.24 23.22
C ILE A 229 -21.96 0.17 23.61
N GLN A 230 -22.27 0.64 24.83
CA GLN A 230 -21.75 1.91 25.35
C GLN A 230 -20.23 1.91 25.52
N LYS A 231 -19.60 0.75 25.81
CA LYS A 231 -18.14 0.61 25.84
C LYS A 231 -17.51 0.52 24.44
N TYR A 232 -18.26 0.08 23.43
CA TYR A 232 -17.81 -0.05 22.03
C TYR A 232 -18.00 1.22 21.18
N GLY A 233 -18.62 2.26 21.73
CA GLY A 233 -18.69 3.57 21.09
C GLY A 233 -17.49 4.44 21.42
N LYS A 234 -16.32 4.16 20.85
CA LYS A 234 -15.24 5.15 20.83
C LYS A 234 -14.95 5.56 19.40
N PHE A 235 -15.65 6.62 19.00
CA PHE A 235 -15.13 7.72 18.20
C PHE A 235 -13.63 7.58 17.93
N VAL A 236 -13.21 7.45 16.66
CA VAL A 236 -11.81 7.68 16.31
C VAL A 236 -11.63 9.20 16.43
N PRO A 237 -11.02 9.70 17.49
CA PRO A 237 -10.91 11.12 17.69
C PRO A 237 -9.97 11.66 16.62
N THR A 238 -10.47 12.49 15.69
CA THR A 238 -9.59 13.17 14.73
C THR A 238 -9.21 14.51 15.33
N GLU A 239 -8.10 14.50 16.06
CA GLU A 239 -7.39 15.70 16.42
C GLU A 239 -6.50 16.08 15.22
N TYR A 240 -6.90 17.12 14.49
CA TYR A 240 -6.04 17.72 13.48
C TYR A 240 -4.89 18.45 14.16
N ASN A 241 -3.73 18.53 13.50
CA ASN A 241 -2.54 19.19 14.02
C ASN A 241 -1.96 20.24 13.06
N SER A 242 -2.43 20.28 11.81
CA SER A 242 -2.16 21.37 10.87
C SER A 242 -3.34 21.59 9.92
N ILE A 243 -3.38 22.80 9.38
CA ILE A 243 -4.38 23.32 8.47
C ILE A 243 -3.73 24.27 7.46
N ASP A 244 -4.10 24.16 6.20
CA ASP A 244 -3.83 25.14 5.15
C ASP A 244 -5.04 25.27 4.23
N ILE A 245 -5.14 26.35 3.46
CA ILE A 245 -6.31 26.64 2.62
C ILE A 245 -5.88 27.04 1.20
N ASP A 246 -6.51 26.43 0.19
CA ASP A 246 -6.26 26.78 -1.20
C ASP A 246 -7.05 28.03 -1.63
N ASP A 247 -6.77 28.51 -2.84
CA ASP A 247 -7.46 29.66 -3.41
C ASP A 247 -8.96 29.40 -3.60
N GLN A 248 -9.41 28.14 -3.67
CA GLN A 248 -10.80 27.74 -3.83
C GLN A 248 -11.53 27.46 -2.50
N ASP A 249 -10.95 27.88 -1.37
CA ASP A 249 -11.43 27.64 0.00
C ASP A 249 -11.56 26.14 0.36
N PHE A 250 -10.84 25.23 -0.32
CA PHE A 250 -10.65 23.87 0.19
C PHE A 250 -9.57 23.88 1.26
N ILE A 251 -9.85 23.16 2.33
CA ILE A 251 -8.98 23.10 3.50
C ILE A 251 -8.22 21.78 3.49
N TYR A 252 -6.91 21.85 3.59
CA TYR A 252 -6.04 20.70 3.76
C TYR A 252 -5.70 20.57 5.24
N CYS A 253 -5.82 19.36 5.79
CA CYS A 253 -5.48 19.11 7.19
C CYS A 253 -4.66 17.84 7.34
N THR A 254 -3.81 17.83 8.36
CA THR A 254 -3.08 16.63 8.79
C THR A 254 -3.49 16.17 10.19
N THR A 255 -3.29 14.89 10.46
CA THR A 255 -3.39 14.31 11.81
C THR A 255 -2.28 13.27 12.00
N ASN A 256 -1.75 13.20 13.22
CA ASN A 256 -0.73 12.23 13.62
C ASN A 256 -1.17 11.35 14.81
N THR A 257 -2.47 11.36 15.15
CA THR A 257 -3.03 10.62 16.29
C THR A 257 -3.62 9.26 15.91
N ILE A 258 -3.56 8.89 14.62
CA ILE A 258 -4.05 7.61 14.10
C ILE A 258 -3.17 6.45 14.59
N GLY A 259 -3.80 5.36 15.04
CA GLY A 259 -3.11 4.15 15.50
C GLY A 259 -2.29 3.46 14.39
N GLN A 260 -1.12 2.93 14.73
CA GLN A 260 -0.21 2.34 13.73
C GLN A 260 -0.82 1.13 13.00
N SER A 261 -1.63 0.31 13.68
CA SER A 261 -2.33 -0.83 13.06
C SER A 261 -3.38 -0.39 12.05
N ASP A 262 -4.12 0.67 12.36
CA ASP A 262 -5.16 1.21 11.48
C ASP A 262 -4.52 1.85 10.25
N LEU A 263 -3.43 2.59 10.45
CA LEU A 263 -2.68 3.20 9.36
C LEU A 263 -2.00 2.13 8.47
N TYR A 264 -1.51 1.03 9.05
CA TYR A 264 -1.01 -0.12 8.29
C TYR A 264 -2.09 -0.71 7.38
N ASN A 265 -3.24 -1.05 7.96
CA ASN A 265 -4.36 -1.60 7.20
C ASN A 265 -4.83 -0.62 6.13
N TYR A 266 -4.99 0.66 6.47
CA TYR A 266 -5.39 1.72 5.57
C TYR A 266 -4.45 1.86 4.37
N THR A 267 -3.14 1.90 4.63
CA THR A 267 -2.09 2.05 3.61
C THR A 267 -2.06 0.86 2.66
N PHE A 268 -1.97 -0.35 3.20
CA PHE A 268 -1.70 -1.55 2.39
C PHE A 268 -2.94 -2.21 1.81
N SER A 269 -4.14 -1.87 2.31
CA SER A 269 -5.40 -2.14 1.60
C SER A 269 -5.77 -1.04 0.59
N ARG A 270 -4.94 0.01 0.47
CA ARG A 270 -5.08 1.13 -0.48
C ARG A 270 -6.47 1.77 -0.42
N ARG A 271 -6.90 2.07 0.80
CA ARG A 271 -8.20 2.73 1.07
C ARG A 271 -8.22 4.13 0.46
N THR A 272 -9.38 4.52 -0.05
CA THR A 272 -9.61 5.83 -0.67
C THR A 272 -10.51 6.75 0.17
N ASP A 273 -11.20 6.22 1.16
CA ASP A 273 -12.05 6.98 2.08
C ASP A 273 -11.26 7.67 3.22
N ASP A 274 -11.97 8.39 4.08
CA ASP A 274 -11.44 9.32 5.06
C ASP A 274 -11.29 8.76 6.48
N GLN A 275 -11.73 7.52 6.75
CA GLN A 275 -11.89 6.99 8.13
C GLN A 275 -10.55 6.89 8.90
N PHE A 276 -9.44 6.70 8.18
CA PHE A 276 -8.08 6.67 8.74
C PHE A 276 -7.09 7.43 7.83
N ALA A 277 -7.59 8.45 7.13
CA ALA A 277 -6.76 9.27 6.27
C ALA A 277 -5.99 10.30 7.11
N PRO A 278 -4.64 10.27 7.14
CA PRO A 278 -3.86 11.24 7.90
C PRO A 278 -3.77 12.59 7.21
N VAL A 279 -4.08 12.65 5.91
CA VAL A 279 -4.24 13.89 5.13
C VAL A 279 -5.63 13.93 4.52
N LYS A 280 -6.32 15.07 4.65
CA LYS A 280 -7.67 15.28 4.13
C LYS A 280 -7.76 16.60 3.38
N ARG A 281 -8.67 16.65 2.40
CA ARG A 281 -9.03 17.85 1.64
C ARG A 281 -10.52 18.10 1.84
N LEU A 282 -10.86 19.03 2.70
CA LEU A 282 -12.23 19.34 3.09
C LEU A 282 -12.82 20.39 2.14
N ASN A 283 -13.96 20.08 1.53
CA ASN A 283 -14.76 21.07 0.80
C ASN A 283 -15.44 22.05 1.76
N PRO A 284 -16.07 23.14 1.28
CA PRO A 284 -16.82 24.12 2.09
C PRO A 284 -17.91 23.58 3.03
N ALA A 285 -18.33 22.32 2.86
CA ALA A 285 -19.29 21.61 3.71
C ALA A 285 -18.62 20.70 4.76
N GLY A 286 -17.30 20.72 4.88
CA GLY A 286 -16.53 19.93 5.85
C GLY A 286 -16.45 18.44 5.51
N THR A 287 -16.73 18.09 4.26
CA THR A 287 -16.61 16.71 3.77
C THR A 287 -15.26 16.56 3.06
N ASP A 288 -14.55 15.49 3.37
CA ASP A 288 -13.33 15.14 2.66
C ASP A 288 -13.62 14.70 1.22
N VAL A 289 -12.97 15.33 0.26
CA VAL A 289 -13.16 15.14 -1.19
C VAL A 289 -11.86 14.73 -1.90
N MET A 290 -10.82 14.37 -1.16
CA MET A 290 -9.58 13.83 -1.76
C MET A 290 -9.84 12.47 -2.41
N LEU A 291 -9.45 12.31 -3.69
CA LEU A 291 -9.73 11.09 -4.45
C LEU A 291 -8.86 9.89 -4.05
N ARG A 292 -7.61 10.15 -3.66
CA ARG A 292 -6.60 9.14 -3.24
C ARG A 292 -6.37 8.06 -4.29
N THR A 293 -6.18 8.46 -5.54
CA THR A 293 -5.98 7.51 -6.66
C THR A 293 -4.54 7.04 -6.84
N GLY A 294 -3.63 7.51 -5.97
CA GLY A 294 -2.22 7.12 -6.01
C GLY A 294 -2.03 5.64 -5.73
N ILE A 295 -0.84 5.13 -6.04
CA ILE A 295 -0.44 3.75 -5.72
C ILE A 295 -0.67 3.46 -4.23
N PHE A 296 -0.34 4.43 -3.38
CA PHE A 296 -0.65 4.44 -1.95
C PHE A 296 -1.35 5.76 -1.59
N PRO A 297 -2.26 5.75 -0.59
CA PRO A 297 -2.86 6.98 -0.10
C PRO A 297 -1.79 7.90 0.55
N PRO A 298 -2.03 9.22 0.64
CA PRO A 298 -1.10 10.15 1.28
C PRO A 298 -0.96 9.85 2.78
N VAL A 299 0.09 9.12 3.16
CA VAL A 299 0.37 8.69 4.55
C VAL A 299 1.79 9.02 5.01
N GLY A 300 2.59 9.68 4.17
CA GLY A 300 4.02 9.83 4.38
C GLY A 300 4.78 8.57 4.01
N ASP A 301 5.73 8.16 4.84
CA ASP A 301 6.57 7.00 4.60
C ASP A 301 5.82 5.70 4.85
N ILE A 302 5.79 4.82 3.84
CA ILE A 302 5.19 3.49 3.94
C ILE A 302 6.21 2.40 4.32
N ARG A 303 7.53 2.70 4.26
CA ARG A 303 8.56 1.75 4.69
C ARG A 303 8.71 1.86 6.20
N VAL A 304 7.94 1.03 6.89
CA VAL A 304 8.00 0.90 8.33
C VAL A 304 8.89 -0.30 8.70
N PRO A 305 10.07 -0.10 9.30
CA PRO A 305 10.90 -1.20 9.78
C PRO A 305 10.10 -2.12 10.70
N ASN A 306 10.30 -3.44 10.57
CA ASN A 306 9.55 -4.50 11.25
C ASN A 306 8.07 -4.65 10.86
N SER A 307 7.62 -4.02 9.76
CA SER A 307 6.31 -4.31 9.15
C SER A 307 6.48 -5.12 7.86
N PRO A 308 5.77 -6.25 7.70
CA PRO A 308 5.81 -6.99 6.44
C PRO A 308 5.26 -6.14 5.30
N LEU A 309 6.05 -6.01 4.23
CA LEU A 309 5.52 -5.49 2.97
C LEU A 309 4.55 -6.54 2.40
N PRO A 310 3.33 -6.16 1.98
CA PRO A 310 2.39 -7.10 1.37
C PRO A 310 3.01 -7.79 0.15
N GLY A 311 2.97 -9.12 0.13
CA GLY A 311 3.54 -9.93 -0.96
C GLY A 311 5.04 -10.19 -0.85
N SER A 312 5.75 -9.63 0.14
CA SER A 312 7.11 -10.04 0.48
C SER A 312 7.09 -11.31 1.35
N PRO A 313 7.96 -12.30 1.10
CA PRO A 313 8.13 -13.43 2.01
C PRO A 313 8.44 -12.91 3.42
N ILE A 314 7.80 -13.47 4.45
CA ILE A 314 8.07 -13.11 5.87
C ILE A 314 9.59 -13.15 6.15
N LEU A 315 10.31 -14.09 5.54
CA LEU A 315 11.76 -14.24 5.67
C LEU A 315 12.56 -13.03 5.11
N ALA A 316 12.10 -12.40 4.03
CA ALA A 316 12.75 -11.22 3.46
C ALA A 316 12.53 -9.98 4.36
N THR A 317 11.34 -9.86 4.96
CA THR A 317 11.04 -8.82 5.96
C THR A 317 11.87 -8.98 7.24
N LEU A 318 12.18 -10.21 7.64
CA LEU A 318 12.98 -10.49 8.85
C LEU A 318 14.47 -10.15 8.69
N LEU A 319 14.97 -10.07 7.45
CA LEU A 319 16.36 -9.73 7.14
C LEU A 319 16.60 -8.21 7.04
N ASP A 320 15.56 -7.39 6.87
CA ASP A 320 15.63 -5.92 6.86
C ASP A 320 15.60 -5.31 8.29
N ARG A 321 15.95 -6.11 9.30
CA ARG A 321 16.04 -5.68 10.70
C ARG A 321 17.31 -4.88 10.93
N ASN A 322 17.35 -3.65 10.42
CA ASN A 322 18.37 -2.70 10.87
C ASN A 322 17.96 -2.15 12.24
N LYS A 323 18.76 -2.42 13.28
CA LYS A 323 18.44 -2.08 14.69
C LYS A 323 18.37 -0.57 14.95
N GLU A 324 18.89 0.26 14.04
CA GLU A 324 18.91 1.72 14.13
C GLU A 324 17.78 2.41 13.34
N ALA A 325 16.89 1.64 12.70
CA ALA A 325 15.87 2.23 11.83
C ALA A 325 14.71 2.84 12.64
N ILE A 326 14.33 4.08 12.30
CA ILE A 326 13.18 4.79 12.87
C ILE A 326 11.90 3.96 12.65
N ILE A 327 11.18 3.60 13.73
CA ILE A 327 10.04 2.67 13.71
C ILE A 327 8.70 3.41 13.62
N GLY A 328 7.72 2.77 12.98
CA GLY A 328 6.34 3.25 12.84
C GLY A 328 6.13 4.20 11.66
N PHE A 329 4.87 4.47 11.31
CA PHE A 329 4.49 5.42 10.26
C PHE A 329 4.93 6.85 10.56
N SER A 330 4.97 7.68 9.50
CA SER A 330 5.26 9.11 9.59
C SER A 330 4.36 9.85 10.58
N SER A 331 4.93 10.88 11.21
CA SER A 331 4.21 11.84 12.04
C SER A 331 4.05 13.11 11.21
N LEU A 332 2.93 13.22 10.50
CA LEU A 332 2.65 14.36 9.63
C LEU A 332 2.27 15.55 10.50
N VAL A 333 3.04 16.63 10.44
CA VAL A 333 2.92 17.78 11.36
C VAL A 333 2.55 19.08 10.66
N ASP A 334 2.71 19.13 9.34
CA ASP A 334 2.33 20.30 8.57
C ASP A 334 1.97 19.98 7.13
N VAL A 335 1.16 20.83 6.50
CA VAL A 335 0.74 20.73 5.10
C VAL A 335 0.76 22.09 4.44
N LYS A 336 1.29 22.17 3.22
CA LYS A 336 1.24 23.36 2.39
C LYS A 336 0.63 23.04 1.03
N VAL A 337 -0.46 23.69 0.67
CA VAL A 337 -1.05 23.61 -0.67
C VAL A 337 -0.53 24.75 -1.54
N ILE A 338 -0.24 24.43 -2.80
CA ILE A 338 0.15 25.38 -3.84
C ILE A 338 -0.83 25.32 -5.01
N ASP A 339 -0.48 25.97 -6.12
CA ASP A 339 -1.30 26.01 -7.32
C ASP A 339 -1.65 24.62 -7.87
N ASN A 340 -2.79 24.54 -8.56
CA ASN A 340 -3.31 23.33 -9.19
C ASN A 340 -3.55 22.14 -8.23
N GLY A 341 -3.63 22.41 -6.92
CA GLY A 341 -3.93 21.42 -5.88
C GLY A 341 -2.77 20.48 -5.57
N ILE A 342 -1.55 20.82 -5.99
CA ILE A 342 -0.33 20.15 -5.52
C ILE A 342 -0.15 20.54 -4.05
N PHE A 343 0.19 19.58 -3.20
CA PHE A 343 0.39 19.84 -1.78
C PHE A 343 1.60 19.08 -1.22
N TYR A 344 2.27 19.71 -0.28
CA TYR A 344 3.45 19.20 0.41
C TYR A 344 3.07 18.86 1.84
N VAL A 345 3.57 17.75 2.34
CA VAL A 345 3.31 17.28 3.71
C VAL A 345 4.62 17.01 4.42
N LEU A 346 4.77 17.58 5.61
CA LEU A 346 5.97 17.50 6.43
C LEU A 346 5.86 16.37 7.45
N ASP A 347 6.80 15.44 7.40
CA ASP A 347 6.96 14.37 8.40
C ASP A 347 8.07 14.72 9.40
N ARG A 348 7.67 14.90 10.66
CA ARG A 348 8.60 15.15 11.77
C ARG A 348 9.43 13.93 12.14
N LYS A 349 8.88 12.71 11.99
CA LYS A 349 9.50 11.49 12.51
C LYS A 349 10.78 11.13 11.74
N ARG A 350 10.75 11.23 10.41
CA ARG A 350 11.92 10.94 9.55
C ARG A 350 12.50 12.19 8.89
N SER A 351 11.96 13.35 9.20
CA SER A 351 12.41 14.62 8.63
C SER A 351 12.37 14.59 7.11
N ARG A 352 11.17 14.28 6.59
CA ARG A 352 10.91 14.15 5.15
C ARG A 352 9.77 15.04 4.70
N VAL A 353 9.83 15.45 3.45
CA VAL A 353 8.76 16.18 2.76
C VAL A 353 8.23 15.29 1.65
N PHE A 354 6.92 15.16 1.60
CA PHE A 354 6.18 14.40 0.58
C PHE A 354 5.35 15.36 -0.25
N ALA A 355 5.54 15.38 -1.56
CA ALA A 355 4.67 16.14 -2.45
C ALA A 355 3.68 15.22 -3.15
N TYR A 356 2.43 15.65 -3.22
CA TYR A 356 1.34 14.94 -3.87
C TYR A 356 0.62 15.86 -4.85
N ASP A 357 0.02 15.28 -5.89
CA ASP A 357 -0.92 16.03 -6.73
C ASP A 357 -2.33 16.11 -6.11
N HIS A 358 -3.23 16.81 -6.78
CA HIS A 358 -4.61 17.02 -6.35
C HIS A 358 -5.46 15.74 -6.19
N GLU A 359 -5.04 14.61 -6.76
CA GLU A 359 -5.70 13.31 -6.58
C GLU A 359 -5.06 12.48 -5.45
N GLY A 360 -4.00 12.99 -4.81
CA GLY A 360 -3.23 12.28 -3.80
C GLY A 360 -2.20 11.31 -4.38
N ASN A 361 -1.79 11.48 -5.64
CA ASN A 361 -0.70 10.69 -6.22
C ASN A 361 0.64 11.24 -5.73
N LEU A 362 1.52 10.39 -5.19
CA LEU A 362 2.86 10.79 -4.75
C LEU A 362 3.71 11.22 -5.95
N LEU A 363 4.28 12.43 -5.87
CA LEU A 363 5.13 13.01 -6.90
C LEU A 363 6.62 12.76 -6.60
N PHE A 364 7.06 13.12 -5.40
CA PHE A 364 8.43 12.90 -4.94
C PHE A 364 8.54 12.98 -3.42
N ILE A 365 9.67 12.50 -2.92
CA ILE A 365 10.07 12.54 -1.53
C ILE A 365 11.47 13.15 -1.46
N PHE A 366 11.70 14.03 -0.49
CA PHE A 366 13.04 14.53 -0.18
C PHE A 366 13.19 14.85 1.31
N GLY A 367 14.41 15.18 1.74
CA GLY A 367 14.77 15.38 3.14
C GLY A 367 15.27 14.11 3.82
N SER A 368 16.01 14.29 4.91
CA SER A 368 16.45 13.19 5.78
C SER A 368 16.66 13.70 7.19
N PHE A 369 16.47 12.80 8.15
CA PHE A 369 16.95 12.98 9.52
C PHE A 369 18.48 12.92 9.55
N GLY A 370 19.11 13.74 10.39
CA GLY A 370 20.56 13.78 10.55
C GLY A 370 21.08 15.11 11.09
N SER A 371 22.40 15.20 11.24
CA SER A 371 23.12 16.37 11.77
C SER A 371 23.89 17.16 10.70
N ARG A 372 23.76 16.79 9.42
CA ARG A 372 24.39 17.50 8.30
C ARG A 372 23.58 18.77 7.98
N SER A 373 24.18 19.74 7.29
CA SER A 373 23.57 21.04 6.91
C SER A 373 22.31 20.96 6.03
N GLU A 374 21.91 19.74 5.74
CA GLU A 374 20.97 19.27 4.74
C GLU A 374 19.82 18.50 5.41
N SER A 375 19.95 18.13 6.67
CA SER A 375 19.00 17.30 7.42
C SER A 375 18.19 18.13 8.40
N PHE A 376 16.98 17.65 8.72
CA PHE A 376 16.16 18.26 9.79
C PHE A 376 16.27 17.43 11.07
N SER A 377 16.34 18.12 12.21
CA SER A 377 16.32 17.51 13.54
C SER A 377 14.92 17.59 14.15
N ASP A 378 14.27 18.76 14.04
CA ASP A 378 12.92 19.01 14.53
C ASP A 378 12.09 19.91 13.60
N PRO A 379 11.67 19.41 12.42
CA PRO A 379 10.92 20.22 11.47
C PRO A 379 9.48 20.49 11.98
N ALA A 380 9.11 21.77 12.07
CA ALA A 380 7.86 22.22 12.68
C ALA A 380 6.85 22.82 11.69
N ALA A 381 7.34 23.47 10.63
CA ALA A 381 6.50 24.10 9.62
C ALA A 381 7.15 24.06 8.22
N ILE A 382 6.33 24.09 7.18
CA ILE A 382 6.73 24.10 5.77
C ILE A 382 6.01 25.20 5.00
N GLU A 383 6.76 25.93 4.19
CA GLU A 383 6.22 26.93 3.27
C GLU A 383 6.81 26.75 1.87
N VAL A 384 6.05 27.16 0.86
CA VAL A 384 6.47 27.10 -0.54
C VAL A 384 6.29 28.46 -1.18
N TYR A 385 7.38 29.02 -1.71
CA TYR A 385 7.38 30.30 -2.39
C TYR A 385 8.17 30.20 -3.70
N ARG A 386 7.49 30.46 -4.83
CA ARG A 386 8.07 30.35 -6.18
C ARG A 386 8.76 29.01 -6.43
N ASP A 387 8.06 27.92 -6.08
CA ASP A 387 8.54 26.54 -6.11
C ASP A 387 9.73 26.22 -5.19
N GLU A 388 10.29 27.18 -4.45
CA GLU A 388 11.27 26.91 -3.40
C GLU A 388 10.55 26.48 -2.12
N VAL A 389 11.06 25.43 -1.47
CA VAL A 389 10.53 24.90 -0.22
C VAL A 389 11.37 25.40 0.93
N TYR A 390 10.69 25.91 1.96
CA TYR A 390 11.28 26.40 3.20
C TYR A 390 10.80 25.49 4.32
N VAL A 391 11.73 24.94 5.11
CA VAL A 391 11.39 24.08 6.25
C VAL A 391 11.95 24.71 7.51
N LEU A 392 11.06 25.01 8.46
CA LEU A 392 11.44 25.55 9.77
C LEU A 392 11.89 24.40 10.67
N ASN A 393 13.13 24.46 11.15
CA ASN A 393 13.66 23.59 12.18
C ASN A 393 13.61 24.34 13.52
N SER A 394 12.66 23.94 14.38
CA SER A 394 12.31 24.70 15.58
C SER A 394 13.43 24.68 16.61
N GLN A 395 14.02 23.52 16.87
CA GLN A 395 15.07 23.36 17.89
C GLN A 395 16.34 24.13 17.55
N ASP A 396 16.71 24.21 16.27
CA ASP A 396 17.92 24.88 15.80
C ASP A 396 17.69 26.37 15.47
N ALA A 397 16.43 26.84 15.51
CA ALA A 397 16.01 28.16 15.06
C ALA A 397 16.52 28.50 13.65
N THR A 398 16.32 27.57 12.71
CA THR A 398 16.74 27.73 11.31
C THR A 398 15.60 27.50 10.33
N ILE A 399 15.69 28.13 9.16
CA ILE A 399 14.85 27.79 7.99
C ILE A 399 15.77 27.26 6.90
N ASP A 400 15.60 25.99 6.54
CA ASP A 400 16.33 25.37 5.44
C ASP A 400 15.57 25.56 4.13
N VAL A 401 16.28 26.03 3.10
CA VAL A 401 15.71 26.42 1.81
C VAL A 401 16.17 25.44 0.74
N PHE A 402 15.21 24.94 -0.03
CA PHE A 402 15.43 24.01 -1.12
C PHE A 402 14.85 24.57 -2.42
N ARG A 403 15.56 24.37 -3.51
CA ARG A 403 15.09 24.72 -4.85
C ARG A 403 14.81 23.46 -5.67
N PRO A 404 13.85 23.49 -6.61
CA PRO A 404 13.60 22.35 -7.46
C PRO A 404 14.83 22.07 -8.34
N SER A 405 15.15 20.80 -8.52
CA SER A 405 16.07 20.35 -9.57
C SER A 405 15.36 20.37 -10.92
N ASP A 406 16.09 20.09 -12.01
CA ASP A 406 15.49 19.90 -13.34
C ASP A 406 14.45 18.78 -13.35
N TYR A 407 14.64 17.74 -12.53
CA TYR A 407 13.68 16.65 -12.37
C TYR A 407 12.43 17.11 -11.64
N GLY A 408 12.58 17.80 -10.51
CA GLY A 408 11.45 18.30 -9.72
C GLY A 408 10.62 19.34 -10.47
N SER A 409 11.28 20.30 -11.13
CA SER A 409 10.59 21.34 -11.91
C SER A 409 9.81 20.75 -13.09
N THR A 410 10.42 19.82 -13.84
CA THR A 410 9.76 19.12 -14.95
C THR A 410 8.52 18.36 -14.45
N LEU A 411 8.60 17.72 -13.27
CA LEU A 411 7.49 16.96 -12.70
C LEU A 411 6.32 17.85 -12.25
N LEU A 412 6.63 18.96 -11.56
CA LEU A 412 5.63 19.95 -11.14
C LEU A 412 4.92 20.54 -12.36
N GLU A 413 5.67 20.93 -13.38
CA GLU A 413 5.14 21.48 -14.62
C GLU A 413 4.28 20.46 -15.39
N ALA A 414 4.75 19.21 -15.53
CA ALA A 414 3.98 18.13 -16.16
C ALA A 414 2.62 17.94 -15.47
N THR A 415 2.61 17.98 -14.13
CA THR A 415 1.41 17.83 -13.30
C THR A 415 0.46 19.03 -13.48
N ARG A 416 0.99 20.26 -13.51
CA ARG A 416 0.22 21.49 -13.74
C ARG A 416 -0.43 21.49 -15.13
N LEU A 417 0.32 21.12 -16.17
CA LEU A 417 -0.18 21.05 -17.54
C LEU A 417 -1.27 19.99 -17.69
N TYR A 418 -1.09 18.82 -17.06
CA TYR A 418 -2.13 17.79 -17.05
C TYR A 418 -3.42 18.30 -16.40
N LYS A 419 -3.31 18.97 -15.24
CA LYS A 419 -4.47 19.50 -14.51
C LYS A 419 -5.20 20.60 -15.27
N SER A 420 -4.47 21.45 -15.99
CA SER A 420 -5.05 22.50 -16.84
C SER A 420 -5.63 22.00 -18.17
N GLY A 421 -5.53 20.70 -18.46
CA GLY A 421 -6.08 20.09 -19.68
C GLY A 421 -5.16 20.16 -20.90
N LYS A 422 -3.92 20.65 -20.73
CA LYS A 422 -2.90 20.70 -21.78
C LYS A 422 -2.14 19.38 -21.89
N TYR A 423 -2.86 18.34 -22.34
CA TYR A 423 -2.35 16.96 -22.30
C TYR A 423 -1.14 16.70 -23.21
N GLY A 424 -1.07 17.34 -24.39
CA GLY A 424 0.06 17.17 -25.31
C GLY A 424 1.37 17.71 -24.75
N GLU A 425 1.36 18.96 -24.25
CA GLU A 425 2.54 19.56 -23.59
C GLU A 425 2.94 18.77 -22.33
N SER A 426 1.94 18.29 -21.57
CA SER A 426 2.18 17.45 -20.39
C SER A 426 2.85 16.12 -20.75
N GLU A 427 2.44 15.47 -21.85
CA GLU A 427 3.03 14.21 -22.33
C GLU A 427 4.53 14.34 -22.62
N GLU A 428 4.95 15.42 -23.29
CA GLU A 428 6.38 15.66 -23.57
C GLU A 428 7.20 15.71 -22.28
N LEU A 429 6.68 16.38 -21.24
CA LEU A 429 7.34 16.45 -19.94
C LEU A 429 7.30 15.11 -19.20
N TRP A 430 6.23 14.33 -19.30
CA TRP A 430 6.18 12.98 -18.71
C TRP A 430 7.21 12.03 -19.35
N HIS A 431 7.44 12.13 -20.65
CA HIS A 431 8.53 11.42 -21.31
C HIS A 431 9.90 11.88 -20.80
N LYS A 432 10.10 13.19 -20.61
CA LYS A 432 11.32 13.74 -20.02
C LYS A 432 11.55 13.25 -18.59
N VAL A 433 10.49 13.17 -17.77
CA VAL A 433 10.52 12.58 -16.42
C VAL A 433 10.96 11.12 -16.47
N LEU A 434 10.41 10.31 -17.38
CA LEU A 434 10.82 8.89 -17.51
C LEU A 434 12.26 8.72 -18.00
N ASN A 435 12.76 9.64 -18.82
CA ASN A 435 14.17 9.64 -19.23
C ASN A 435 15.12 9.93 -18.06
N MET A 436 14.68 10.74 -17.09
CA MET A 436 15.43 11.03 -15.86
C MET A 436 15.23 9.95 -14.79
N ASN A 437 14.03 9.36 -14.74
CA ASN A 437 13.63 8.37 -13.74
C ASN A 437 12.74 7.29 -14.35
N SER A 438 13.37 6.25 -14.88
CA SER A 438 12.66 5.10 -15.48
C SER A 438 11.87 4.27 -14.46
N ASN A 439 12.15 4.45 -13.16
CA ASN A 439 11.50 3.72 -12.07
C ASN A 439 10.20 4.38 -11.59
N PHE A 440 9.85 5.56 -12.12
CA PHE A 440 8.67 6.29 -11.66
C PHE A 440 7.38 5.76 -12.31
N GLU A 441 6.80 4.72 -11.71
CA GLU A 441 5.59 4.04 -12.18
C GLU A 441 4.43 5.00 -12.48
N GLN A 442 4.26 6.04 -11.67
CA GLN A 442 3.21 7.06 -11.84
C GLN A 442 3.31 7.79 -13.19
N ALA A 443 4.51 8.07 -13.71
CA ALA A 443 4.63 8.71 -15.03
C ALA A 443 4.11 7.81 -16.16
N TYR A 444 4.31 6.49 -16.08
CA TYR A 444 3.70 5.57 -17.03
C TYR A 444 2.17 5.59 -16.92
N ILE A 445 1.60 5.68 -15.71
CA ILE A 445 0.14 5.83 -15.52
C ILE A 445 -0.35 7.10 -16.21
N MET A 446 0.34 8.23 -16.04
CA MET A 446 -0.03 9.50 -16.65
C MET A 446 0.00 9.44 -18.19
N LEU A 447 1.05 8.88 -18.78
CA LEU A 447 1.13 8.64 -20.22
C LEU A 447 0.02 7.69 -20.71
N GLY A 448 -0.27 6.64 -19.95
CA GLY A 448 -1.38 5.73 -20.25
C GLY A 448 -2.74 6.44 -20.28
N ARG A 449 -2.97 7.39 -19.35
CA ARG A 449 -4.19 8.21 -19.33
C ARG A 449 -4.28 9.14 -20.54
N VAL A 450 -3.16 9.72 -20.99
CA VAL A 450 -3.11 10.51 -22.22
C VAL A 450 -3.48 9.64 -23.43
N ARG A 451 -2.82 8.49 -23.61
CA ARG A 451 -3.12 7.55 -24.72
C ARG A 451 -4.54 7.00 -24.70
N LEU A 452 -5.10 6.78 -23.51
CA LEU A 452 -6.49 6.37 -23.36
C LEU A 452 -7.46 7.44 -23.88
N ARG A 453 -7.18 8.72 -23.65
CA ARG A 453 -7.98 9.85 -24.15
C ARG A 453 -7.89 10.02 -25.67
N GLU A 454 -6.74 9.67 -26.25
CA GLU A 454 -6.51 9.67 -27.69
C GLU A 454 -7.10 8.44 -28.42
N ASN A 455 -7.83 7.58 -27.71
CA ASN A 455 -8.32 6.28 -28.21
C ASN A 455 -7.21 5.31 -28.66
N ASN A 456 -5.95 5.54 -28.28
CA ASN A 456 -4.85 4.62 -28.54
C ASN A 456 -4.77 3.56 -27.43
N TYR A 457 -5.77 2.67 -27.40
CA TYR A 457 -5.97 1.73 -26.31
C TYR A 457 -4.81 0.73 -26.15
N ARG A 458 -4.18 0.31 -27.25
CA ARG A 458 -3.05 -0.63 -27.21
C ARG A 458 -1.85 -0.03 -26.49
N GLN A 459 -1.47 1.21 -26.80
CA GLN A 459 -0.37 1.88 -26.11
C GLN A 459 -0.76 2.22 -24.68
N ALA A 460 -2.00 2.66 -24.43
CA ALA A 460 -2.50 2.89 -23.09
C ALA A 460 -2.33 1.65 -22.19
N MET A 461 -2.70 0.45 -22.69
CA MET A 461 -2.48 -0.81 -21.99
C MET A 461 -1.00 -1.07 -21.69
N GLN A 462 -0.08 -0.78 -22.60
CA GLN A 462 1.36 -0.96 -22.36
C GLN A 462 1.85 -0.05 -21.23
N PHE A 463 1.48 1.23 -21.28
CA PHE A 463 1.80 2.20 -20.25
C PHE A 463 1.21 1.83 -18.89
N PHE A 464 -0.07 1.47 -18.82
CA PHE A 464 -0.69 1.02 -17.56
C PHE A 464 -0.06 -0.25 -17.01
N LYS A 465 0.36 -1.18 -17.88
CA LYS A 465 1.08 -2.38 -17.44
C LYS A 465 2.44 -2.03 -16.83
N ASN A 466 3.19 -1.10 -17.44
CA ASN A 466 4.48 -0.64 -16.93
C ASN A 466 4.34 0.15 -15.62
N GLY A 467 3.29 0.96 -15.49
CA GLY A 467 2.95 1.69 -14.25
C GLY A 467 2.23 0.85 -13.20
N ASN A 468 2.10 -0.47 -13.40
CA ASN A 468 1.39 -1.38 -12.52
C ASN A 468 -0.10 -1.01 -12.21
N ASP A 469 -0.77 -0.27 -13.09
CA ASP A 469 -2.17 0.15 -12.94
C ASP A 469 -3.16 -0.79 -13.63
N LYS A 470 -3.55 -1.84 -12.92
CA LYS A 470 -4.52 -2.84 -13.38
C LYS A 470 -5.92 -2.28 -13.68
N SER A 471 -6.34 -1.25 -12.94
CA SER A 471 -7.69 -0.69 -13.07
C SER A 471 -7.83 0.02 -14.41
N ASN A 472 -6.91 0.93 -14.71
CA ASN A 472 -6.93 1.63 -15.99
C ASN A 472 -6.48 0.73 -17.15
N TYR A 473 -5.61 -0.26 -16.91
CA TYR A 473 -5.36 -1.32 -17.89
C TYR A 473 -6.64 -2.05 -18.29
N SER A 474 -7.46 -2.46 -17.31
CA SER A 474 -8.72 -3.15 -17.56
C SER A 474 -9.68 -2.29 -18.38
N LYS A 475 -9.80 -0.99 -18.06
CA LYS A 475 -10.60 -0.04 -18.84
C LYS A 475 -10.10 0.07 -20.29
N ALA A 476 -8.80 0.23 -20.49
CA ALA A 476 -8.20 0.30 -21.81
C ALA A 476 -8.41 -1.02 -22.59
N PHE A 477 -8.23 -2.16 -21.93
CA PHE A 477 -8.46 -3.47 -22.52
C PHE A 477 -9.91 -3.68 -22.93
N ARG A 478 -10.88 -3.21 -22.12
CA ARG A 478 -12.30 -3.24 -22.46
C ARG A 478 -12.60 -2.47 -23.74
N LEU A 479 -12.06 -1.26 -23.88
CA LEU A 479 -12.27 -0.45 -25.08
C LEU A 479 -11.56 -1.07 -26.29
N TYR A 480 -10.34 -1.55 -26.10
CA TYR A 480 -9.57 -2.24 -27.13
C TYR A 480 -10.26 -3.50 -27.67
N ARG A 481 -10.80 -4.36 -26.78
CA ARG A 481 -11.53 -5.56 -27.21
C ARG A 481 -12.83 -5.21 -27.93
N THR A 482 -13.54 -4.18 -27.48
CA THR A 482 -14.75 -3.70 -28.16
C THR A 482 -14.42 -3.27 -29.58
N GLN A 483 -13.36 -2.48 -29.76
CA GLN A 483 -12.87 -2.08 -31.08
C GLN A 483 -12.53 -3.29 -31.96
N ILE A 484 -11.80 -4.30 -31.45
CA ILE A 484 -11.50 -5.52 -32.20
C ILE A 484 -12.79 -6.25 -32.62
N ILE A 485 -13.76 -6.38 -31.71
CA ILE A 485 -15.00 -7.10 -31.97
C ILE A 485 -15.79 -6.40 -33.07
N GLU A 486 -15.89 -5.07 -33.00
CA GLU A 486 -16.55 -4.25 -34.02
C GLU A 486 -15.86 -4.41 -35.38
N ASP A 487 -14.53 -4.39 -35.41
CA ASP A 487 -13.75 -4.52 -36.64
C ASP A 487 -13.77 -5.95 -37.24
N ASN A 488 -14.00 -6.99 -36.42
CA ASN A 488 -13.80 -8.40 -36.81
C ASN A 488 -15.01 -9.32 -36.55
N PHE A 489 -16.22 -8.77 -36.37
CA PHE A 489 -17.40 -9.49 -35.92
C PHE A 489 -17.67 -10.81 -36.66
N ILE A 490 -17.62 -10.79 -38.01
CA ILE A 490 -17.87 -11.98 -38.85
C ILE A 490 -16.82 -13.06 -38.62
N LEU A 491 -15.54 -12.69 -38.53
CA LEU A 491 -14.45 -13.62 -38.31
C LEU A 491 -14.59 -14.32 -36.95
N ILE A 492 -15.02 -13.59 -35.92
CA ILE A 492 -15.22 -14.13 -34.58
C ILE A 492 -16.34 -15.19 -34.59
N ILE A 493 -17.46 -14.94 -35.26
CA ILE A 493 -18.54 -15.94 -35.40
C ILE A 493 -18.03 -17.21 -36.09
N PHE A 494 -17.24 -17.07 -37.15
CA PHE A 494 -16.65 -18.21 -37.86
C PHE A 494 -15.71 -19.03 -36.95
N ILE A 495 -14.86 -18.35 -36.17
CA ILE A 495 -13.98 -19.00 -35.18
C ILE A 495 -14.81 -19.74 -34.12
N ILE A 496 -15.92 -19.15 -33.63
CA ILE A 496 -16.79 -19.81 -32.64
C ILE A 496 -17.39 -21.10 -33.22
N ILE A 497 -17.88 -21.08 -34.46
CA ILE A 497 -18.43 -22.27 -35.14
C ILE A 497 -17.34 -23.36 -35.29
N ILE A 498 -16.12 -22.97 -35.70
CA ILE A 498 -14.98 -23.88 -35.79
C ILE A 498 -14.65 -24.48 -34.41
N CYS A 499 -14.62 -23.69 -33.35
CA CYS A 499 -14.35 -24.17 -32.00
C CYS A 499 -15.41 -25.17 -31.53
N ILE A 500 -16.69 -24.93 -31.80
CA ILE A 500 -17.78 -25.87 -31.48
C ILE A 500 -17.59 -27.19 -32.24
N PHE A 501 -17.28 -27.11 -33.54
CA PHE A 501 -17.00 -28.28 -34.36
C PHE A 501 -15.77 -29.04 -33.87
N LEU A 502 -14.69 -28.35 -33.50
CA LEU A 502 -13.47 -28.95 -32.95
C LEU A 502 -13.73 -29.63 -31.61
N ILE A 503 -14.49 -29.02 -30.71
CA ILE A 503 -14.88 -29.65 -29.43
C ILE A 503 -15.66 -30.94 -29.69
N TRP A 504 -16.62 -30.91 -30.61
CA TRP A 504 -17.38 -32.09 -31.02
C TRP A 504 -16.48 -33.17 -31.65
N ALA A 505 -15.57 -32.79 -32.55
CA ALA A 505 -14.65 -33.69 -33.22
C ALA A 505 -13.63 -34.31 -32.25
N ILE A 506 -13.08 -33.52 -31.33
CA ILE A 506 -12.19 -33.97 -30.26
C ILE A 506 -12.92 -34.97 -29.37
N LYS A 507 -14.17 -34.69 -28.98
CA LYS A 507 -14.98 -35.63 -28.19
C LYS A 507 -15.14 -36.97 -28.92
N LYS A 508 -15.53 -36.95 -30.20
CA LYS A 508 -15.63 -38.16 -31.03
C LYS A 508 -14.29 -38.91 -31.15
N LEU A 509 -13.19 -38.18 -31.32
CA LEU A 509 -11.85 -38.75 -31.41
C LEU A 509 -11.42 -39.40 -30.09
N VAL A 510 -11.66 -38.75 -28.95
CA VAL A 510 -11.37 -39.31 -27.62
C VAL A 510 -12.16 -40.59 -27.38
N ASP A 511 -13.45 -40.61 -27.74
CA ASP A 511 -14.29 -41.80 -27.62
C ASP A 511 -13.79 -42.93 -28.54
N TYR A 512 -13.41 -42.63 -29.78
CA TYR A 512 -12.81 -43.59 -30.71
C TYR A 512 -11.48 -44.15 -30.18
N LEU A 513 -10.54 -43.29 -29.77
CA LEU A 513 -9.23 -43.71 -29.26
C LEU A 513 -9.36 -44.57 -28.00
N ALA A 514 -10.35 -44.33 -27.15
CA ALA A 514 -10.61 -45.13 -25.96
C ALA A 514 -11.03 -46.59 -26.26
N THR A 515 -11.55 -46.87 -27.48
CA THR A 515 -11.88 -48.24 -27.93
C THR A 515 -10.66 -49.05 -28.37
N LEU A 516 -9.53 -48.40 -28.66
CA LEU A 516 -8.32 -49.08 -29.12
C LEU A 516 -7.74 -49.98 -28.01
N SER A 517 -7.21 -51.14 -28.42
CA SER A 517 -6.59 -52.11 -27.50
C SER A 517 -5.15 -51.75 -27.12
N ASN A 518 -4.53 -50.81 -27.86
CA ASN A 518 -3.13 -50.42 -27.71
C ASN A 518 -2.84 -49.51 -26.48
N LEU A 519 -1.58 -49.09 -26.32
CA LEU A 519 -1.15 -48.19 -25.24
C LEU A 519 -1.95 -46.88 -25.20
N CYS A 520 -2.24 -46.30 -26.36
CA CYS A 520 -3.02 -45.07 -26.50
C CYS A 520 -4.44 -45.24 -25.93
N GLY A 521 -5.14 -46.31 -26.31
CA GLY A 521 -6.48 -46.59 -25.78
C GLY A 521 -6.51 -46.84 -24.27
N ARG A 522 -5.46 -47.46 -23.70
CA ARG A 522 -5.33 -47.59 -22.23
C ARG A 522 -5.19 -46.23 -21.53
N VAL A 523 -4.46 -45.28 -22.11
CA VAL A 523 -4.29 -43.93 -21.55
C VAL A 523 -5.62 -43.15 -21.59
N PHE A 524 -6.31 -43.15 -22.73
CA PHE A 524 -7.60 -42.44 -22.85
C PHE A 524 -8.70 -43.03 -21.95
N ARG A 525 -8.75 -44.36 -21.78
CA ARG A 525 -9.65 -44.99 -20.79
C ARG A 525 -9.39 -44.51 -19.37
N ARG A 526 -8.12 -44.35 -18.97
CA ARG A 526 -7.74 -43.85 -17.64
C ARG A 526 -8.14 -42.39 -17.45
N ILE A 527 -7.95 -41.55 -18.46
CA ILE A 527 -8.39 -40.15 -18.42
C ILE A 527 -9.91 -40.08 -18.27
N LYS A 528 -10.65 -40.82 -19.10
CA LYS A 528 -12.13 -40.89 -19.03
C LYS A 528 -12.61 -41.35 -17.66
N PHE A 529 -11.93 -42.33 -17.05
CA PHE A 529 -12.25 -42.77 -15.68
C PHE A 529 -11.96 -41.69 -14.63
N ALA A 530 -10.87 -40.92 -14.75
CA ALA A 530 -10.59 -39.81 -13.84
C ALA A 530 -11.68 -38.72 -13.90
N PHE A 531 -12.21 -38.42 -15.09
CA PHE A 531 -13.39 -37.55 -15.26
C PHE A 531 -14.67 -38.19 -14.69
N TYR A 532 -14.87 -39.51 -14.87
CA TYR A 532 -16.01 -40.23 -14.31
C TYR A 532 -16.08 -40.10 -12.78
N VAL A 533 -14.94 -40.28 -12.09
CA VAL A 533 -14.86 -40.11 -10.62
C VAL A 533 -15.29 -38.71 -10.18
N CYS A 534 -15.06 -37.67 -10.99
CA CYS A 534 -15.50 -36.32 -10.66
C CYS A 534 -17.01 -36.14 -10.64
N PHE A 535 -17.76 -36.82 -11.51
CA PHE A 535 -19.21 -36.64 -11.65
C PHE A 535 -20.02 -37.79 -11.02
N HIS A 536 -19.39 -38.92 -10.75
CA HIS A 536 -19.95 -40.08 -10.06
C HIS A 536 -19.04 -40.47 -8.90
N PRO A 537 -18.91 -39.63 -7.85
CA PRO A 537 -17.89 -39.79 -6.83
C PRO A 537 -18.02 -41.06 -6.01
N PHE A 538 -19.23 -41.44 -5.61
CA PHE A 538 -19.44 -42.62 -4.77
C PHE A 538 -19.07 -43.91 -5.51
N ASP A 539 -19.64 -44.12 -6.70
CA ASP A 539 -19.33 -45.29 -7.54
C ASP A 539 -17.89 -45.27 -8.03
N GLY A 540 -17.38 -44.09 -8.41
CA GLY A 540 -16.01 -43.91 -8.88
C GLY A 540 -14.96 -44.23 -7.82
N PHE A 541 -15.16 -43.79 -6.57
CA PHE A 541 -14.27 -44.14 -5.46
C PHE A 541 -14.43 -45.59 -5.00
N TYR A 542 -15.64 -46.16 -5.09
CA TYR A 542 -15.84 -47.60 -4.90
C TYR A 542 -15.03 -48.42 -5.93
N ASP A 543 -15.16 -48.07 -7.22
CA ASP A 543 -14.42 -48.67 -8.33
C ASP A 543 -12.89 -48.51 -8.20
N LEU A 544 -12.44 -47.39 -7.63
CA LEU A 544 -11.03 -47.14 -7.34
C LEU A 544 -10.47 -48.14 -6.33
N LYS A 545 -11.22 -48.41 -5.25
CA LYS A 545 -10.78 -49.28 -4.16
C LYS A 545 -10.99 -50.76 -4.46
N TYR A 546 -12.20 -51.16 -4.84
CA TYR A 546 -12.61 -52.56 -4.91
C TYR A 546 -12.37 -53.16 -6.29
N GLU A 547 -12.73 -52.45 -7.36
CA GLU A 547 -12.55 -52.88 -8.76
C GLU A 547 -11.13 -52.59 -9.30
N LYS A 548 -10.30 -51.89 -8.53
CA LYS A 548 -8.91 -51.51 -8.87
C LYS A 548 -8.80 -50.83 -10.25
N LYS A 549 -9.83 -50.07 -10.65
CA LYS A 549 -9.85 -49.37 -11.95
C LYS A 549 -8.86 -48.20 -12.00
N GLY A 550 -8.45 -47.65 -10.86
CA GLY A 550 -7.36 -46.68 -10.78
C GLY A 550 -6.02 -47.29 -10.39
N ASN A 551 -4.94 -46.62 -10.79
CA ASN A 551 -3.58 -47.03 -10.51
C ASN A 551 -2.74 -45.86 -9.99
N LEU A 552 -1.62 -46.20 -9.34
CA LEU A 552 -0.69 -45.24 -8.74
C LEU A 552 -0.09 -44.29 -9.79
N THR A 553 0.21 -44.77 -10.99
CA THR A 553 0.77 -43.95 -12.08
C THR A 553 -0.18 -42.80 -12.47
N THR A 554 -1.48 -43.09 -12.60
CA THR A 554 -2.49 -42.08 -12.88
C THR A 554 -2.64 -41.11 -11.72
N ALA A 555 -2.67 -41.59 -10.47
CA ALA A 555 -2.70 -40.71 -9.30
C ALA A 555 -1.52 -39.73 -9.26
N VAL A 556 -0.30 -40.22 -9.49
CA VAL A 556 0.91 -39.38 -9.58
C VAL A 556 0.83 -38.40 -10.76
N SER A 557 0.29 -38.84 -11.91
CA SER A 557 0.13 -37.95 -13.08
C SER A 557 -0.85 -36.81 -12.80
N ILE A 558 -1.96 -37.09 -12.10
CA ILE A 558 -2.93 -36.09 -11.65
C ILE A 558 -2.27 -35.12 -10.66
N LEU A 559 -1.48 -35.63 -9.72
CA LEU A 559 -0.76 -34.79 -8.77
C LEU A 559 0.23 -33.85 -9.46
N ILE A 560 1.04 -34.36 -10.39
CA ILE A 560 1.99 -33.57 -11.19
C ILE A 560 1.24 -32.50 -11.99
N LEU A 561 0.14 -32.87 -12.66
CA LEU A 561 -0.63 -31.93 -13.46
C LEU A 561 -1.32 -30.86 -12.58
N SER A 562 -1.74 -31.22 -11.37
CA SER A 562 -2.27 -30.26 -10.40
C SER A 562 -1.20 -29.27 -9.95
N VAL A 563 0.03 -29.73 -9.68
CA VAL A 563 1.18 -28.86 -9.38
C VAL A 563 1.49 -27.93 -10.55
N ILE A 564 1.55 -28.46 -11.78
CA ILE A 564 1.77 -27.66 -12.99
C ILE A 564 0.66 -26.62 -13.14
N THR A 565 -0.60 -27.00 -12.93
CA THR A 565 -1.75 -26.07 -12.99
C THR A 565 -1.57 -24.93 -11.98
N THR A 566 -1.18 -25.22 -10.74
CA THR A 566 -0.91 -24.19 -9.72
C THR A 566 0.28 -23.30 -10.09
N ILE A 567 1.35 -23.84 -10.70
CA ILE A 567 2.47 -23.03 -11.19
C ILE A 567 2.02 -22.10 -12.32
N LEU A 568 1.25 -22.60 -13.27
CA LEU A 568 0.70 -21.81 -14.38
C LEU A 568 -0.28 -20.75 -13.87
N GLU A 569 -1.11 -21.09 -12.88
CA GLU A 569 -2.02 -20.13 -12.24
C GLU A 569 -1.26 -18.94 -11.65
N ASN A 570 -0.10 -19.18 -11.03
CA ASN A 570 0.69 -18.11 -10.40
C ASN A 570 1.55 -17.30 -11.39
N THR A 571 1.88 -17.87 -12.56
CA THR A 571 2.85 -17.28 -13.52
C THR A 571 2.24 -16.83 -14.84
N SER A 572 1.15 -17.46 -15.27
CA SER A 572 0.57 -17.32 -16.62
C SER A 572 -0.84 -16.72 -16.62
N THR A 573 -1.47 -16.53 -15.45
CA THR A 573 -2.71 -15.75 -15.32
C THR A 573 -2.49 -14.33 -15.85
N SER A 574 -3.53 -13.76 -16.48
CA SER A 574 -3.43 -12.44 -17.09
C SER A 574 -3.06 -11.35 -16.08
N TYR A 575 -2.50 -10.26 -16.61
CA TYR A 575 -2.03 -9.14 -15.81
C TYR A 575 -3.12 -8.55 -14.89
N ILE A 576 -4.38 -8.55 -15.32
CA ILE A 576 -5.51 -8.04 -14.53
C ILE A 576 -5.68 -8.88 -13.25
N PHE A 577 -5.65 -10.21 -13.35
CA PHE A 577 -5.94 -11.13 -12.24
C PHE A 577 -4.71 -11.66 -11.49
N ASN A 578 -3.50 -11.44 -12.00
CA ASN A 578 -2.28 -11.92 -11.33
C ASN A 578 -1.70 -10.88 -10.35
N TYR A 579 -1.92 -11.05 -9.06
CA TYR A 579 -1.44 -10.16 -7.99
C TYR A 579 -0.14 -10.64 -7.32
N ASN A 580 0.58 -11.57 -7.94
CA ASN A 580 1.86 -12.02 -7.43
C ASN A 580 2.97 -11.04 -7.83
N ASN A 581 3.85 -10.70 -6.88
CA ASN A 581 5.05 -9.94 -7.19
C ASN A 581 6.04 -10.85 -7.93
N PRO A 582 6.36 -10.57 -9.22
CA PRO A 582 7.23 -11.43 -10.02
C PRO A 582 8.63 -11.60 -9.43
N LYS A 583 9.11 -10.64 -8.63
CA LYS A 583 10.41 -10.68 -7.95
C LYS A 583 10.51 -11.79 -6.90
N TYR A 584 9.38 -12.14 -6.27
CA TYR A 584 9.33 -13.10 -5.16
C TYR A 584 8.64 -14.42 -5.53
N VAL A 585 8.26 -14.61 -6.80
CA VAL A 585 7.70 -15.89 -7.27
C VAL A 585 8.75 -16.99 -7.14
N ASN A 586 8.50 -17.93 -6.22
CA ASN A 586 9.35 -19.08 -6.00
C ASN A 586 8.60 -20.37 -6.36
N ILE A 587 9.01 -21.01 -7.46
CA ILE A 587 8.37 -22.22 -7.99
C ILE A 587 8.44 -23.38 -6.99
N LEU A 588 9.55 -23.51 -6.25
CA LEU A 588 9.69 -24.55 -5.23
C LEU A 588 8.71 -24.30 -4.09
N PHE A 589 8.61 -23.07 -3.61
CA PHE A 589 7.63 -22.71 -2.57
C PHE A 589 6.19 -22.98 -3.02
N ILE A 590 5.82 -22.53 -4.23
CA ILE A 590 4.49 -22.82 -4.82
C ILE A 590 4.24 -24.33 -4.87
N THR A 591 5.23 -25.10 -5.33
CA THR A 591 5.14 -26.57 -5.38
C THR A 591 4.93 -27.18 -4.00
N LEU A 592 5.69 -26.73 -2.99
CA LEU A 592 5.57 -27.21 -1.61
C LEU A 592 4.23 -26.84 -0.98
N THR A 593 3.71 -25.63 -1.21
CA THR A 593 2.39 -25.22 -0.72
C THR A 593 1.25 -26.07 -1.29
N LYS A 594 1.43 -26.66 -2.49
CA LYS A 594 0.48 -27.60 -3.06
C LYS A 594 0.66 -29.04 -2.57
N LEU A 595 1.91 -29.52 -2.47
CA LEU A 595 2.22 -30.91 -2.11
C LEU A 595 2.10 -31.18 -0.61
N LEU A 596 2.58 -30.27 0.24
CA LEU A 596 2.70 -30.51 1.67
C LEU A 596 1.34 -30.75 2.35
N PRO A 597 0.29 -29.94 2.11
CA PRO A 597 -1.03 -30.21 2.69
C PRO A 597 -1.61 -31.55 2.25
N LEU A 598 -1.37 -31.95 0.99
CA LEU A 598 -1.85 -33.23 0.45
C LEU A 598 -1.13 -34.42 1.09
N ILE A 599 0.19 -34.34 1.25
CA ILE A 599 0.98 -35.37 1.93
C ILE A 599 0.59 -35.46 3.42
N MET A 600 0.44 -34.32 4.10
CA MET A 600 -0.01 -34.27 5.48
C MET A 600 -1.41 -34.85 5.64
N PHE A 601 -2.32 -34.57 4.71
CA PHE A 601 -3.66 -35.17 4.70
C PHE A 601 -3.57 -36.69 4.58
N VAL A 602 -2.74 -37.23 3.70
CA VAL A 602 -2.60 -38.69 3.53
C VAL A 602 -2.03 -39.33 4.80
N ILE A 603 -1.00 -38.73 5.40
CA ILE A 603 -0.36 -39.23 6.62
C ILE A 603 -1.34 -39.18 7.80
N ALA A 604 -1.96 -38.03 8.05
CA ALA A 604 -2.91 -37.88 9.16
C ALA A 604 -4.12 -38.81 8.98
N ASN A 605 -4.63 -38.94 7.75
CA ASN A 605 -5.76 -39.82 7.47
C ASN A 605 -5.39 -41.29 7.69
N TRP A 606 -4.18 -41.69 7.29
CA TRP A 606 -3.65 -43.03 7.56
C TRP A 606 -3.44 -43.30 9.04
N CYS A 607 -2.90 -42.34 9.81
CA CYS A 607 -2.75 -42.49 11.26
C CYS A 607 -4.11 -42.65 11.98
N LEU A 608 -5.16 -42.02 11.46
CA LEU A 608 -6.51 -42.09 12.03
C LEU A 608 -7.27 -43.37 11.67
N THR A 609 -6.80 -44.19 10.72
CA THR A 609 -7.54 -45.40 10.33
C THR A 609 -7.63 -46.40 11.47
N THR A 610 -6.62 -46.50 12.33
CA THR A 610 -6.65 -47.40 13.49
C THR A 610 -7.62 -46.90 14.55
N LEU A 611 -7.67 -45.59 14.80
CA LEU A 611 -8.56 -44.98 15.79
C LEU A 611 -10.03 -45.02 15.36
N MET A 612 -10.30 -44.92 14.06
CA MET A 612 -11.64 -44.81 13.50
C MET A 612 -12.08 -46.09 12.79
N ASP A 613 -11.45 -47.24 13.01
CA ASP A 613 -11.75 -48.53 12.35
C ASP A 613 -11.86 -48.42 10.81
N GLY A 614 -10.94 -47.69 10.19
CA GLY A 614 -10.86 -47.49 8.74
C GLY A 614 -10.20 -48.65 8.00
N LYS A 615 -10.75 -48.98 6.83
CA LYS A 615 -10.26 -50.09 5.99
C LYS A 615 -9.21 -49.65 4.94
N GLY A 616 -8.97 -48.36 4.76
CA GLY A 616 -8.09 -47.83 3.71
C GLY A 616 -6.61 -47.99 4.04
N ARG A 617 -5.80 -48.45 3.07
CA ARG A 617 -4.34 -48.47 3.21
C ARG A 617 -3.74 -47.14 2.77
N PHE A 618 -2.51 -46.85 3.17
CA PHE A 618 -1.79 -45.63 2.76
C PHE A 618 -1.84 -45.39 1.24
N LYS A 619 -1.63 -46.44 0.43
CA LYS A 619 -1.71 -46.37 -1.03
C LYS A 619 -3.10 -45.97 -1.53
N ASP A 620 -4.16 -46.52 -0.93
CA ASP A 620 -5.54 -46.23 -1.32
C ASP A 620 -5.89 -44.78 -1.00
N ILE A 621 -5.44 -44.33 0.18
CA ILE A 621 -5.60 -42.95 0.65
C ILE A 621 -4.92 -41.97 -0.30
N PHE A 622 -3.66 -42.24 -0.66
CA PHE A 622 -2.92 -41.44 -1.62
C PHE A 622 -3.62 -41.37 -2.98
N ILE A 623 -4.11 -42.50 -3.50
CA ILE A 623 -4.79 -42.56 -4.79
C ILE A 623 -6.06 -41.71 -4.79
N PHE A 624 -6.99 -41.91 -3.85
CA PHE A 624 -8.24 -41.13 -3.86
C PHE A 624 -7.97 -39.63 -3.65
N THR A 625 -6.97 -39.29 -2.83
CA THR A 625 -6.61 -37.90 -2.55
C THR A 625 -6.11 -37.20 -3.81
N CYS A 626 -5.33 -37.89 -4.65
CA CYS A 626 -4.92 -37.37 -5.96
C CYS A 626 -6.11 -37.22 -6.91
N TYR A 627 -6.98 -38.22 -7.02
CA TYR A 627 -8.17 -38.14 -7.89
C TYR A 627 -9.12 -37.01 -7.47
N ALA A 628 -9.21 -36.71 -6.18
CA ALA A 628 -9.99 -35.59 -5.69
C ALA A 628 -9.45 -34.22 -6.12
N GLN A 629 -8.22 -34.12 -6.64
CA GLN A 629 -7.65 -32.87 -7.21
C GLN A 629 -8.08 -32.60 -8.66
N MET A 630 -8.73 -33.56 -9.33
CA MET A 630 -9.17 -33.41 -10.72
C MET A 630 -10.04 -32.17 -11.00
N PRO A 631 -10.95 -31.72 -10.12
CA PRO A 631 -11.74 -30.50 -10.32
C PRO A 631 -10.88 -29.25 -10.53
N ILE A 632 -9.80 -29.14 -9.76
CA ILE A 632 -8.87 -28.00 -9.82
C ILE A 632 -8.20 -27.97 -11.19
N ILE A 633 -7.77 -29.12 -11.71
CA ILE A 633 -7.17 -29.20 -13.05
C ILE A 633 -8.20 -28.86 -14.12
N MET A 634 -9.37 -29.49 -14.06
CA MET A 634 -10.41 -29.35 -15.08
C MET A 634 -10.94 -27.93 -15.20
N ILE A 635 -11.05 -27.21 -14.08
CA ILE A 635 -11.62 -25.86 -14.03
C ILE A 635 -10.51 -24.80 -14.10
N ASN A 636 -9.48 -24.88 -13.25
CA ASN A 636 -8.50 -23.80 -13.17
C ASN A 636 -7.66 -23.71 -14.45
N LEU A 637 -7.30 -24.85 -15.07
CA LEU A 637 -6.44 -24.82 -16.26
C LEU A 637 -7.06 -24.05 -17.44
N PRO A 638 -8.33 -24.30 -17.85
CA PRO A 638 -9.00 -23.44 -18.83
C PRO A 638 -9.16 -22.00 -18.36
N MET A 639 -9.46 -21.79 -17.07
CA MET A 639 -9.67 -20.45 -16.53
C MET A 639 -8.41 -19.56 -16.60
N ILE A 640 -7.20 -20.15 -16.52
CA ILE A 640 -5.95 -19.41 -16.73
C ILE A 640 -5.94 -18.75 -18.12
N PHE A 641 -6.39 -19.45 -19.17
CA PHE A 641 -6.46 -18.88 -20.52
C PHE A 641 -7.61 -17.87 -20.65
N ILE A 642 -8.78 -18.19 -20.08
CA ILE A 642 -9.95 -17.30 -20.08
C ILE A 642 -9.62 -15.97 -19.37
N SER A 643 -8.75 -15.98 -18.36
CA SER A 643 -8.32 -14.77 -17.65
C SER A 643 -7.76 -13.67 -18.56
N HIS A 644 -7.20 -14.02 -19.74
CA HIS A 644 -6.69 -13.05 -20.73
C HIS A 644 -7.77 -12.40 -21.59
N LEU A 645 -9.01 -12.88 -21.50
CA LEU A 645 -10.17 -12.35 -22.23
C LEU A 645 -11.05 -11.48 -21.33
N LEU A 646 -10.97 -11.69 -20.02
CA LEU A 646 -11.83 -11.04 -19.04
C LEU A 646 -11.27 -9.67 -18.62
N VAL A 647 -12.19 -8.74 -18.37
CA VAL A 647 -11.90 -7.46 -17.69
C VAL A 647 -12.16 -7.58 -16.19
N SER A 648 -11.64 -6.65 -15.40
CA SER A 648 -11.78 -6.64 -13.94
C SER A 648 -13.24 -6.69 -13.47
N GLU A 649 -14.17 -6.05 -14.19
CA GLU A 649 -15.61 -6.07 -13.88
C GLU A 649 -16.23 -7.48 -14.04
N GLU A 650 -15.63 -8.34 -14.86
CA GLU A 650 -16.02 -9.73 -15.06
C GLU A 650 -15.29 -10.68 -14.10
N GLY A 651 -14.42 -10.14 -13.24
CA GLY A 651 -13.56 -10.91 -12.33
C GLY A 651 -14.31 -11.78 -11.33
N THR A 652 -15.54 -11.42 -10.96
CA THR A 652 -16.37 -12.24 -10.07
C THR A 652 -16.57 -13.64 -10.65
N LEU A 653 -16.85 -13.75 -11.96
CA LEU A 653 -17.01 -15.06 -12.61
C LEU A 653 -15.71 -15.87 -12.53
N TYR A 654 -14.57 -15.22 -12.77
CA TYR A 654 -13.26 -15.85 -12.66
C TYR A 654 -13.05 -16.44 -11.27
N HIS A 655 -13.17 -15.64 -10.22
CA HIS A 655 -12.93 -16.09 -8.85
C HIS A 655 -13.95 -17.14 -8.39
N THR A 656 -15.23 -17.01 -8.76
CA THR A 656 -16.25 -18.00 -8.43
C THR A 656 -15.92 -19.39 -9.00
N MET A 657 -15.35 -19.48 -10.21
CA MET A 657 -14.95 -20.77 -10.78
C MET A 657 -13.84 -21.47 -9.98
N PHE A 658 -12.86 -20.71 -9.47
CA PHE A 658 -11.82 -21.25 -8.58
C PHE A 658 -12.40 -21.67 -7.23
N THR A 659 -13.37 -20.92 -6.69
CA THR A 659 -14.08 -21.32 -5.47
C THR A 659 -14.86 -22.62 -5.68
N ILE A 660 -15.57 -22.76 -6.81
CA ILE A 660 -16.30 -23.99 -7.17
C ILE A 660 -15.33 -25.17 -7.28
N SER A 661 -14.18 -25.00 -7.94
CA SER A 661 -13.22 -26.09 -8.10
C SER A 661 -12.64 -26.58 -6.75
N GLY A 662 -12.37 -25.65 -5.83
CA GLY A 662 -11.94 -25.95 -4.47
C GLY A 662 -13.00 -26.69 -3.65
N ILE A 663 -14.24 -26.19 -3.64
CA ILE A 663 -15.37 -26.84 -2.94
C ILE A 663 -15.63 -28.23 -3.51
N TRP A 664 -15.61 -28.37 -4.85
CA TRP A 664 -15.80 -29.66 -5.51
C TRP A 664 -14.68 -30.65 -5.15
N SER A 665 -13.42 -30.19 -5.12
CA SER A 665 -12.30 -31.02 -4.68
C SER A 665 -12.44 -31.50 -3.23
N LEU A 666 -12.92 -30.63 -2.32
CA LEU A 666 -13.21 -31.00 -0.93
C LEU A 666 -14.35 -32.03 -0.82
N ALA A 667 -15.41 -31.87 -1.62
CA ALA A 667 -16.50 -32.84 -1.68
C ALA A 667 -16.02 -34.22 -2.18
N LEU A 668 -15.14 -34.25 -3.20
CA LEU A 668 -14.50 -35.48 -3.67
C LEU A 668 -13.58 -36.10 -2.61
N LEU A 669 -12.84 -35.31 -1.84
CA LEU A 669 -12.04 -35.82 -0.72
C LEU A 669 -12.92 -36.51 0.34
N ALA A 670 -14.07 -35.91 0.66
CA ALA A 670 -15.02 -36.49 1.59
C ALA A 670 -15.62 -37.80 1.07
N ALA A 671 -16.07 -37.83 -0.20
CA ALA A 671 -16.59 -39.04 -0.84
C ALA A 671 -15.51 -40.13 -0.92
N GLY A 672 -14.27 -39.76 -1.25
CA GLY A 672 -13.13 -40.66 -1.28
C GLY A 672 -12.80 -41.27 0.08
N THR A 673 -12.81 -40.46 1.14
CA THR A 673 -12.63 -40.94 2.54
C THR A 673 -13.75 -41.89 2.92
N MET A 674 -15.01 -41.53 2.63
CA MET A 674 -16.18 -42.35 2.96
C MET A 674 -16.10 -43.74 2.32
N GLN A 675 -15.90 -43.80 1.00
CA GLN A 675 -15.87 -45.06 0.25
C GLN A 675 -14.62 -45.87 0.53
N THR A 676 -13.47 -45.20 0.68
CA THR A 676 -12.20 -45.89 0.91
C THR A 676 -12.13 -46.51 2.29
N HIS A 677 -12.75 -45.90 3.31
CA HIS A 677 -12.75 -46.44 4.66
C HIS A 677 -14.00 -47.22 5.02
N ASP A 678 -15.04 -47.18 4.17
CA ASP A 678 -16.34 -47.80 4.42
C ASP A 678 -17.04 -47.16 5.65
N TYR A 679 -17.01 -45.83 5.68
CA TYR A 679 -17.58 -45.03 6.77
C TYR A 679 -19.00 -44.56 6.44
N THR A 680 -19.80 -44.34 7.49
CA THR A 680 -21.06 -43.59 7.36
C THR A 680 -20.78 -42.10 7.16
N VAL A 681 -21.78 -41.34 6.70
CA VAL A 681 -21.65 -39.88 6.50
C VAL A 681 -21.23 -39.17 7.81
N LYS A 682 -21.88 -39.50 8.93
CA LYS A 682 -21.54 -38.93 10.25
C LYS A 682 -20.11 -39.26 10.66
N LYS A 683 -19.69 -40.53 10.50
CA LYS A 683 -18.33 -40.97 10.83
C LYS A 683 -17.29 -40.28 9.95
N THR A 684 -17.57 -40.12 8.66
CA THR A 684 -16.70 -39.40 7.71
C THR A 684 -16.52 -37.94 8.13
N GLY A 685 -17.59 -37.23 8.49
CA GLY A 685 -17.49 -35.85 8.97
C GLY A 685 -16.59 -35.71 10.20
N ILE A 686 -16.75 -36.59 11.19
CA ILE A 686 -15.89 -36.64 12.39
C ILE A 686 -14.43 -36.94 12.00
N THR A 687 -14.20 -37.93 11.14
CA THR A 687 -12.84 -38.27 10.70
C THR A 687 -12.17 -37.12 9.95
N LEU A 688 -12.87 -36.38 9.09
CA LEU A 688 -12.31 -35.23 8.39
C LEU A 688 -11.94 -34.09 9.36
N ALA A 689 -12.74 -33.86 10.40
CA ALA A 689 -12.43 -32.89 11.45
C ALA A 689 -11.17 -33.31 12.24
N LEU A 690 -11.09 -34.57 12.67
CA LEU A 690 -9.92 -35.13 13.33
C LEU A 690 -8.69 -35.12 12.41
N ASN A 691 -8.87 -35.35 11.11
CA ASN A 691 -7.79 -35.31 10.13
C ASN A 691 -7.21 -33.90 10.00
N THR A 692 -8.08 -32.88 10.00
CA THR A 692 -7.66 -31.48 10.01
C THR A 692 -6.86 -31.16 11.28
N MET A 693 -7.31 -31.64 12.45
CA MET A 693 -6.54 -31.51 13.70
C MET A 693 -5.19 -32.26 13.62
N GLY A 694 -5.16 -33.45 13.03
CA GLY A 694 -3.93 -34.20 12.78
C GLY A 694 -2.94 -33.45 11.90
N ILE A 695 -3.41 -32.80 10.83
CA ILE A 695 -2.57 -31.94 9.98
C ILE A 695 -1.98 -30.78 10.77
N LEU A 696 -2.77 -30.13 11.65
CA LEU A 696 -2.27 -29.05 12.51
C LEU A 696 -1.17 -29.55 13.47
N VAL A 697 -1.35 -30.72 14.08
CA VAL A 697 -0.34 -31.34 14.96
C VAL A 697 0.93 -31.68 14.18
N ILE A 698 0.81 -32.31 13.01
CA ILE A 698 1.97 -32.63 12.15
C ILE A 698 2.69 -31.34 11.73
N SER A 699 1.95 -30.31 11.32
CA SER A 699 2.51 -29.02 10.91
C SER A 699 3.27 -28.36 12.07
N PHE A 700 2.69 -28.37 13.26
CA PHE A 700 3.33 -27.86 14.47
C PHE A 700 4.63 -28.60 14.79
N LEU A 701 4.63 -29.93 14.75
CA LEU A 701 5.82 -30.75 14.98
C LEU A 701 6.91 -30.51 13.93
N CYS A 702 6.53 -30.38 12.65
CA CYS A 702 7.47 -30.05 11.58
C CYS A 702 8.10 -28.67 11.79
N LEU A 703 7.31 -27.64 12.09
CA LEU A 703 7.82 -26.29 12.36
C LEU A 703 8.71 -26.25 13.60
N PHE A 704 8.32 -26.95 14.67
CA PHE A 704 9.12 -27.08 15.88
C PHE A 704 10.46 -27.76 15.60
N PHE A 705 10.46 -28.86 14.82
CA PHE A 705 11.68 -29.54 14.41
C PHE A 705 12.60 -28.64 13.57
N VAL A 706 12.06 -27.93 12.58
CA VAL A 706 12.83 -26.96 11.77
C VAL A 706 13.43 -25.87 12.66
N SER A 707 12.66 -25.35 13.62
CA SER A 707 13.16 -24.33 14.57
C SER A 707 14.31 -24.85 15.43
N ILE A 708 14.27 -26.12 15.87
CA ILE A 708 15.38 -26.73 16.61
C ILE A 708 16.62 -26.87 15.72
N VAL A 709 16.46 -27.38 14.50
CA VAL A 709 17.56 -27.55 13.55
C VAL A 709 18.21 -26.19 13.23
N GLU A 710 17.41 -25.15 13.04
CA GLU A 710 17.91 -23.79 12.81
C GLU A 710 18.73 -23.28 13.99
N LYS A 711 18.25 -23.46 15.23
CA LYS A 711 19.01 -23.09 16.44
C LYS A 711 20.32 -23.86 16.56
N MET A 712 20.31 -25.16 16.23
CA MET A 712 21.53 -25.97 16.21
C MET A 712 22.52 -25.49 15.14
N ALA A 713 22.04 -25.16 13.94
CA ALA A 713 22.88 -24.63 12.87
C ALA A 713 23.47 -23.26 13.23
N GLN A 714 22.68 -22.38 13.84
CA GLN A 714 23.15 -21.08 14.35
C GLN A 714 24.24 -21.30 15.42
N PHE A 715 24.04 -22.22 16.35
CA PHE A 715 25.06 -22.57 17.36
C PHE A 715 26.37 -23.05 16.71
N VAL A 716 26.29 -23.95 15.72
CA VAL A 716 27.46 -24.42 14.98
C VAL A 716 28.16 -23.29 14.23
N ASN A 717 27.41 -22.38 13.59
CA ASN A 717 28.00 -21.23 12.89
C ASN A 717 28.72 -20.28 13.86
N VAL A 718 28.15 -20.02 15.04
CA VAL A 718 28.82 -19.23 16.09
C VAL A 718 30.11 -19.91 16.53
N LEU A 719 30.08 -21.23 16.75
CA LEU A 719 31.25 -21.99 17.16
C LEU A 719 32.35 -22.00 16.08
N LEU A 720 31.98 -22.14 14.81
CA LEU A 720 32.91 -22.02 13.68
C LEU A 720 33.52 -20.62 13.58
N TYR A 721 32.71 -19.57 13.79
CA TYR A 721 33.19 -18.19 13.79
C TYR A 721 34.20 -17.93 14.91
N GLU A 722 33.93 -18.40 16.13
CA GLU A 722 34.87 -18.32 17.26
C GLU A 722 36.18 -19.09 16.97
N LEU A 723 36.10 -20.27 16.36
CA LEU A 723 37.28 -21.03 15.95
C LEU A 723 38.11 -20.34 14.84
N THR A 724 37.50 -19.51 13.99
CA THR A 724 38.25 -18.74 12.97
C THR A 724 38.90 -17.47 13.53
N LEU A 725 38.52 -17.04 14.73
CA LEU A 725 39.11 -15.91 15.44
C LEU A 725 40.28 -16.33 16.35
N LEU A 726 40.40 -17.63 16.65
CA LEU A 726 41.53 -18.28 17.31
C LEU A 726 42.59 -18.69 16.29
#